data_AF-A0A7S0NN00-F1
#
_entry.id   AF-A0A7S0NN00-F1
#
_cell.length_a   1.000
_cell.length_b   1.000
_cell.length_c   1.000
_cell.angle_alpha   90.00
_cell.angle_beta   90.00
_cell.angle_gamma   90.00
#
_symmetry.space_group_name_H-M   'P 1'
#
loop_
_entity.id
_entity.type
_entity.pdbx_description
1 polymer ?
#
loop_
_entity_poly.entity_id
_entity_poly.type
_entity_poly.pdbx_seq_one_letter_code
_entity_poly.pdbx_strand_id
1 'polypeptide(L)'
;AASVRLCITPGAVLALGGQPLVVSAANATISSSDTGAVIDGQGLSRVFHVKAHGSLTLYRVHLAHGLVTDDAGGCALVEGEGSVLSMSDCNVTNCSARADIRREEFRIELDFAKVAALLSVAAGGGVACKKKAVLRATGITFEDCSADCLGGSVYTGSGGTAFISLSVFTMSVGTIGGGVGCHMQGSTVQLVSTRFETCITVQGVSFPTSSPANKGGVGGGFAALDYASLEMFSCNIKNATSGTGGGLSVYNASVTVSFCILHDIRASYYGGGFSVTYFSNFRFDNCLCEDCFAEGGGAGFVSGASSFVSLYNVSMRNCYARLNCGGLFCFQCEVYATDLLIASCYTLVDLQVCGGLLGVLSGIDLRYSLIVGCSCGGEGGGCYFMANTDARLEGCSVVRCTASEGGGLFVISGAVLRLFNTSVVECAATKEGGGLAIRGATSSLHIDGASAISRCSTVGGRGGGIHVSSSDVSILNGSTLDGNRAYQGGTVYATSNSHLKIHDSFFKEGAARDGGGCLVVHDKAQAVVTGSVFEGCSGNGREIPSCNEFPGHFSTQGQSGGGALYVRNGGEVDMRASSIINCSARWGGGVASIEGVVELREVTISDCRACTAGALLVGKSSKMELYACTLSRSVSSGEGAAMLVESGASVVAQNVILSANDAPQDTGVHVALGAEFDAAVLYLGHKCTATAPPPLFTAAEKLPLLRGLRLKMPPGCALPGPSIRLVNNPAAMPTCESSPAVCAENATCTDTAVLSGHSLVSPECTCEPPSLPFAGLGEDEETVAPFVRGCVKQLPAPPSPSPPHPP
;
A
#
# COMPACT_ATOMS: atom_id res chain seq x y z
N ALA A 1 -32.95 22.11 -56.09
CA ALA A 1 -33.66 20.95 -55.52
C ALA A 1 -35.14 21.29 -55.40
N ALA A 2 -36.04 20.40 -55.81
CA ALA A 2 -37.46 20.57 -55.52
C ALA A 2 -37.66 20.56 -53.99
N SER A 3 -38.41 21.53 -53.46
CA SER A 3 -38.75 21.60 -52.04
C SER A 3 -40.23 21.24 -51.86
N VAL A 4 -40.50 20.26 -51.02
CA VAL A 4 -41.85 19.78 -50.69
C VAL A 4 -42.11 20.07 -49.22
N ARG A 5 -43.26 20.66 -48.89
CA ARG A 5 -43.73 20.80 -47.51
C ARG A 5 -45.10 20.15 -47.36
N LEU A 6 -45.24 19.29 -46.36
CA LEU A 6 -46.46 18.57 -46.04
C LEU A 6 -46.84 18.85 -44.58
N CYS A 7 -48.09 19.24 -44.35
CA CYS A 7 -48.63 19.39 -43.00
C CYS A 7 -49.68 18.30 -42.79
N ILE A 8 -49.49 17.47 -41.78
CA ILE A 8 -50.41 16.37 -41.44
C ILE A 8 -51.25 16.79 -40.24
N THR A 9 -52.56 16.56 -40.31
CA THR A 9 -53.50 16.84 -39.23
C THR A 9 -53.08 16.12 -37.94
N PRO A 10 -53.08 16.79 -36.77
CA PRO A 10 -52.78 16.16 -35.49
C PRO A 10 -53.67 14.94 -35.20
N GLY A 11 -53.08 13.90 -34.63
CA GLY A 11 -53.74 12.63 -34.32
C GLY A 11 -54.00 11.73 -35.53
N ALA A 12 -53.69 12.18 -36.75
CA ALA A 12 -53.84 11.33 -37.94
C ALA A 12 -52.85 10.16 -37.91
N VAL A 13 -53.32 8.99 -38.33
CA VAL A 13 -52.50 7.79 -38.56
C VAL A 13 -52.52 7.49 -40.05
N LEU A 14 -51.37 7.66 -40.71
CA LEU A 14 -51.18 7.43 -42.13
C LEU A 14 -50.50 6.07 -42.33
N ALA A 15 -51.30 5.04 -42.61
CA ALA A 15 -50.80 3.73 -42.97
C ALA A 15 -50.27 3.71 -44.41
N LEU A 16 -49.01 3.28 -44.60
CA LEU A 16 -48.41 3.11 -45.92
C LEU A 16 -48.91 1.81 -46.57
N GLY A 17 -49.41 1.91 -47.81
CA GLY A 17 -50.00 0.77 -48.55
C GLY A 17 -49.15 0.27 -49.72
N GLY A 18 -47.82 0.26 -49.62
CA GLY A 18 -46.97 -0.08 -50.79
C GLY A 18 -45.46 -0.08 -50.55
N GLN A 19 -44.75 0.90 -51.11
CA GLN A 19 -43.29 1.04 -51.02
C GLN A 19 -42.90 2.12 -50.00
N PRO A 20 -41.65 2.13 -49.50
CA PRO A 20 -41.14 3.20 -48.65
C PRO A 20 -41.23 4.59 -49.31
N LEU A 21 -41.37 5.65 -48.51
CA LEU A 21 -41.30 7.02 -49.00
C LEU A 21 -39.84 7.40 -49.29
N VAL A 22 -39.51 7.60 -50.57
CA VAL A 22 -38.15 7.90 -51.02
C VAL A 22 -37.94 9.41 -51.20
N VAL A 23 -36.92 9.97 -50.53
CA VAL A 23 -36.45 11.34 -50.72
C VAL A 23 -35.08 11.30 -51.38
N SER A 24 -35.01 11.67 -52.65
CA SER A 24 -33.78 11.60 -53.46
C SER A 24 -33.55 12.91 -54.19
N ALA A 25 -32.36 13.52 -54.05
CA ALA A 25 -32.00 14.80 -54.68
C ALA A 25 -33.04 15.94 -54.46
N ALA A 26 -33.74 15.92 -53.33
CA ALA A 26 -34.86 16.81 -53.01
C ALA A 26 -34.87 17.18 -51.52
N ASN A 27 -35.53 18.29 -51.18
CA ASN A 27 -35.72 18.74 -49.80
C ASN A 27 -37.19 18.59 -49.40
N ALA A 28 -37.49 17.75 -48.42
CA ALA A 28 -38.84 17.52 -47.91
C ALA A 28 -38.95 17.94 -46.45
N THR A 29 -40.04 18.63 -46.09
CA THR A 29 -40.39 18.92 -44.70
C THR A 29 -41.79 18.39 -44.43
N ILE A 30 -41.96 17.57 -43.41
CA ILE A 30 -43.25 17.04 -42.98
C ILE A 30 -43.45 17.45 -41.52
N SER A 31 -44.56 18.12 -41.23
CA SER A 31 -44.85 18.63 -39.90
C SER A 31 -46.28 18.34 -39.45
N SER A 32 -46.47 18.23 -38.14
CA SER A 32 -47.78 18.24 -37.48
C SER A 32 -47.75 19.18 -36.26
N SER A 33 -48.89 19.35 -35.60
CA SER A 33 -49.03 20.16 -34.36
C SER A 33 -49.57 19.31 -33.21
N ASP A 34 -49.69 19.92 -32.02
CA ASP A 34 -50.25 19.29 -30.82
C ASP A 34 -49.57 17.96 -30.47
N THR A 35 -50.32 16.85 -30.42
CA THR A 35 -49.84 15.49 -30.14
C THR A 35 -49.06 14.86 -31.29
N GLY A 36 -48.93 15.55 -32.43
CA GLY A 36 -48.28 15.04 -33.63
C GLY A 36 -49.16 14.10 -34.46
N ALA A 37 -48.59 13.57 -35.54
CA ALA A 37 -49.23 12.59 -36.43
C ALA A 37 -48.34 11.34 -36.57
N VAL A 38 -48.94 10.18 -36.86
CA VAL A 38 -48.22 8.92 -37.02
C VAL A 38 -48.17 8.54 -38.50
N ILE A 39 -46.99 8.19 -39.00
CA ILE A 39 -46.80 7.49 -40.27
C ILE A 39 -46.44 6.05 -39.93
N ASP A 40 -47.33 5.13 -40.30
CA ASP A 40 -47.26 3.73 -39.96
C ASP A 40 -46.78 2.91 -41.17
N GLY A 41 -45.65 2.22 -41.00
CA GLY A 41 -45.04 1.38 -42.01
C GLY A 41 -45.77 0.05 -42.26
N GLN A 42 -46.67 -0.40 -41.37
CA GLN A 42 -47.48 -1.62 -41.53
C GLN A 42 -46.67 -2.88 -41.88
N GLY A 43 -45.46 -3.02 -41.34
CA GLY A 43 -44.57 -4.15 -41.61
C GLY A 43 -43.80 -4.05 -42.93
N LEU A 44 -43.86 -2.92 -43.63
CA LEU A 44 -42.96 -2.62 -44.75
C LEU A 44 -41.51 -2.56 -44.28
N SER A 45 -40.58 -2.75 -45.22
CA SER A 45 -39.14 -2.68 -44.93
C SER A 45 -38.78 -1.39 -44.20
N ARG A 46 -39.24 -0.22 -44.65
CA ARG A 46 -39.03 1.04 -43.93
C ARG A 46 -40.12 2.06 -44.26
N VAL A 47 -40.27 3.07 -43.41
CA VAL A 47 -41.14 4.23 -43.65
C VAL A 47 -40.48 5.19 -44.63
N PHE A 48 -39.20 5.54 -44.40
CA PHE A 48 -38.47 6.51 -45.22
C PHE A 48 -37.14 5.96 -45.76
N HIS A 49 -36.80 6.34 -46.99
CA HIS A 49 -35.49 6.14 -47.61
C HIS A 49 -34.95 7.48 -48.14
N VAL A 50 -33.97 8.06 -47.46
CA VAL A 50 -33.33 9.33 -47.85
C VAL A 50 -32.00 9.01 -48.53
N LYS A 51 -31.81 9.44 -49.77
CA LYS A 51 -30.60 9.12 -50.54
C LYS A 51 -30.17 10.20 -51.51
N ALA A 52 -28.95 10.05 -52.04
CA ALA A 52 -28.42 10.88 -53.14
C ALA A 52 -28.63 12.40 -52.91
N HIS A 53 -28.03 12.96 -51.85
CA HIS A 53 -28.17 14.35 -51.43
C HIS A 53 -29.62 14.79 -51.08
N GLY A 54 -30.48 13.83 -50.72
CA GLY A 54 -31.84 14.13 -50.24
C GLY A 54 -31.82 14.67 -48.81
N SER A 55 -32.71 15.61 -48.50
CA SER A 55 -32.89 16.16 -47.16
C SER A 55 -34.33 15.99 -46.71
N LEU A 56 -34.55 15.34 -45.57
CA LEU A 56 -35.87 15.18 -44.95
C LEU A 56 -35.89 15.79 -43.55
N THR A 57 -36.86 16.67 -43.29
CA THR A 57 -37.13 17.24 -41.96
C THR A 57 -38.50 16.78 -41.48
N LEU A 58 -38.56 16.19 -40.28
CA LEU A 58 -39.79 15.77 -39.61
C LEU A 58 -39.98 16.58 -38.32
N TYR A 59 -41.16 17.17 -38.13
CA TYR A 59 -41.51 17.90 -36.90
C TYR A 59 -42.83 17.40 -36.33
N ARG A 60 -42.82 16.79 -35.13
CA ARG A 60 -43.99 16.13 -34.51
C ARG A 60 -44.66 15.10 -35.43
N VAL A 61 -43.83 14.33 -36.14
CA VAL A 61 -44.28 13.23 -37.01
C VAL A 61 -43.64 11.95 -36.50
N HIS A 62 -44.46 11.11 -35.88
CA HIS A 62 -44.07 9.84 -35.30
C HIS A 62 -44.06 8.74 -36.36
N LEU A 63 -43.16 7.78 -36.21
CA LEU A 63 -42.97 6.66 -37.13
C LEU A 63 -43.18 5.35 -36.39
N ALA A 64 -43.93 4.42 -37.00
CA ALA A 64 -44.24 3.14 -36.36
C ALA A 64 -44.18 1.94 -37.32
N HIS A 65 -43.99 0.73 -36.76
CA HIS A 65 -44.18 -0.57 -37.42
C HIS A 65 -43.40 -0.76 -38.73
N GLY A 66 -42.14 -0.37 -38.78
CA GLY A 66 -41.24 -0.73 -39.87
C GLY A 66 -40.48 -2.03 -39.57
N LEU A 67 -40.45 -2.98 -40.50
CA LEU A 67 -39.86 -4.31 -40.32
C LEU A 67 -39.00 -4.69 -41.52
N VAL A 68 -37.67 -4.74 -41.33
CA VAL A 68 -36.75 -5.30 -42.32
C VAL A 68 -36.25 -6.68 -41.90
N THR A 69 -36.34 -7.66 -42.80
CA THR A 69 -35.85 -9.04 -42.58
C THR A 69 -34.45 -9.32 -43.12
N ASP A 70 -33.93 -8.53 -44.05
CA ASP A 70 -32.73 -8.83 -44.85
C ASP A 70 -31.82 -7.60 -45.14
N ASP A 71 -32.14 -6.43 -44.60
CA ASP A 71 -31.42 -5.15 -44.79
C ASP A 71 -31.46 -4.27 -43.51
N ALA A 72 -30.78 -3.12 -43.51
CA ALA A 72 -30.69 -2.20 -42.37
C ALA A 72 -31.86 -1.20 -42.33
N GLY A 73 -32.06 -0.49 -41.21
CA GLY A 73 -32.95 0.68 -41.15
C GLY A 73 -34.45 0.34 -41.13
N GLY A 74 -34.89 -0.33 -40.05
CA GLY A 74 -36.27 -0.77 -39.79
C GLY A 74 -37.32 0.32 -40.03
N CYS A 75 -37.02 1.57 -39.64
CA CYS A 75 -37.95 2.68 -39.78
C CYS A 75 -37.52 3.69 -40.85
N ALA A 76 -36.27 4.12 -40.82
CA ALA A 76 -35.70 5.04 -41.79
C ALA A 76 -34.29 4.57 -42.17
N LEU A 77 -33.94 4.77 -43.44
CA LEU A 77 -32.58 4.60 -43.95
C LEU A 77 -32.14 5.88 -44.63
N VAL A 78 -30.94 6.34 -44.28
CA VAL A 78 -30.26 7.45 -44.92
C VAL A 78 -28.97 6.89 -45.51
N GLU A 79 -28.70 7.17 -46.79
CA GLU A 79 -27.48 6.70 -47.45
C GLU A 79 -26.99 7.66 -48.54
N GLY A 80 -25.68 7.64 -48.80
CA GLY A 80 -25.06 8.45 -49.85
C GLY A 80 -24.74 9.89 -49.42
N GLU A 81 -23.59 10.36 -49.90
CA GLU A 81 -22.97 11.63 -49.50
C GLU A 81 -23.97 12.79 -49.53
N GLY A 82 -23.95 13.63 -48.48
CA GLY A 82 -24.81 14.81 -48.37
C GLY A 82 -26.29 14.55 -48.08
N SER A 83 -26.72 13.29 -47.92
CA SER A 83 -28.10 12.99 -47.49
C SER A 83 -28.29 13.27 -46.00
N VAL A 84 -29.43 13.88 -45.64
CA VAL A 84 -29.73 14.33 -44.26
C VAL A 84 -31.14 13.95 -43.84
N LEU A 85 -31.27 13.38 -42.64
CA LEU A 85 -32.53 13.25 -41.92
C LEU A 85 -32.49 14.07 -40.64
N SER A 86 -33.44 14.99 -40.46
CA SER A 86 -33.63 15.78 -39.25
C SER A 86 -35.00 15.47 -38.65
N MET A 87 -35.05 15.11 -37.37
CA MET A 87 -36.27 14.80 -36.64
C MET A 87 -36.34 15.58 -35.34
N SER A 88 -37.46 16.26 -35.10
CA SER A 88 -37.70 17.06 -33.90
C SER A 88 -39.08 16.80 -33.30
N ASP A 89 -39.16 16.58 -31.98
CA ASP A 89 -40.40 16.20 -31.28
C ASP A 89 -41.07 14.93 -31.87
N CYS A 90 -40.28 14.02 -32.45
CA CYS A 90 -40.78 12.81 -33.11
C CYS A 90 -40.64 11.58 -32.20
N ASN A 91 -41.46 10.55 -32.45
CA ASN A 91 -41.34 9.26 -31.78
C ASN A 91 -41.09 8.18 -32.84
N VAL A 92 -40.18 7.24 -32.57
CA VAL A 92 -39.97 6.05 -33.39
C VAL A 92 -40.26 4.83 -32.53
N THR A 93 -41.27 4.05 -32.90
CA THR A 93 -41.77 2.94 -32.07
C THR A 93 -41.98 1.64 -32.84
N ASN A 94 -41.75 0.49 -32.21
CA ASN A 94 -42.04 -0.85 -32.75
C ASN A 94 -41.43 -1.10 -34.14
N CYS A 95 -40.20 -0.67 -34.37
CA CYS A 95 -39.48 -0.95 -35.61
C CYS A 95 -38.37 -1.98 -35.39
N SER A 96 -38.11 -2.83 -36.39
CA SER A 96 -37.14 -3.92 -36.29
C SER A 96 -36.30 -4.08 -37.56
N ALA A 97 -35.01 -4.42 -37.41
CA ALA A 97 -34.09 -4.69 -38.51
C ALA A 97 -33.25 -5.95 -38.25
N ARG A 98 -33.11 -6.84 -39.24
CA ARG A 98 -32.53 -8.19 -39.02
C ARG A 98 -31.11 -8.43 -39.55
N ALA A 99 -30.53 -7.54 -40.36
CA ALA A 99 -29.28 -7.80 -41.08
C ALA A 99 -28.12 -6.84 -40.77
N ASP A 100 -26.88 -7.35 -40.90
CA ASP A 100 -25.63 -6.63 -40.68
C ASP A 100 -25.15 -5.89 -41.96
N ILE A 101 -24.70 -4.66 -41.80
CA ILE A 101 -24.69 -3.59 -42.82
C ILE A 101 -23.65 -3.78 -43.95
N ARG A 102 -24.03 -3.39 -45.19
CA ARG A 102 -23.12 -2.87 -46.25
C ARG A 102 -23.71 -1.61 -46.95
N ARG A 103 -23.11 -0.40 -46.78
CA ARG A 103 -22.99 0.79 -47.71
C ARG A 103 -23.10 2.19 -47.03
N GLU A 104 -22.88 3.30 -47.77
CA GLU A 104 -21.97 4.47 -47.53
C GLU A 104 -22.56 5.80 -46.96
N GLU A 105 -21.65 6.69 -46.47
CA GLU A 105 -21.70 8.09 -45.94
C GLU A 105 -23.07 8.83 -45.84
N PHE A 106 -23.51 9.28 -44.64
CA PHE A 106 -24.76 10.08 -44.42
C PHE A 106 -24.85 10.82 -43.05
N ARG A 107 -25.79 11.76 -42.84
CA ARG A 107 -25.98 12.50 -41.55
C ARG A 107 -27.40 12.34 -40.98
N ILE A 108 -27.52 12.10 -39.68
CA ILE A 108 -28.80 12.03 -38.93
C ILE A 108 -28.75 13.04 -37.77
N GLU A 109 -29.78 13.87 -37.66
CA GLU A 109 -29.99 14.83 -36.58
C GLU A 109 -31.30 14.54 -35.85
N LEU A 110 -31.22 14.32 -34.54
CA LEU A 110 -32.36 14.04 -33.66
C LEU A 110 -32.36 15.08 -32.54
N ASP A 111 -33.49 15.76 -32.34
CA ASP A 111 -33.65 16.78 -31.28
C ASP A 111 -34.97 16.56 -30.52
N PHE A 112 -34.92 16.44 -29.20
CA PHE A 112 -36.09 16.28 -28.31
C PHE A 112 -37.10 15.20 -28.76
N ALA A 113 -36.64 13.96 -28.92
CA ALA A 113 -37.45 12.86 -29.47
C ALA A 113 -37.37 11.58 -28.60
N LYS A 114 -38.35 10.68 -28.74
CA LYS A 114 -38.35 9.36 -28.08
C LYS A 114 -38.13 8.25 -29.11
N VAL A 115 -37.12 7.43 -28.89
CA VAL A 115 -36.80 6.24 -29.70
C VAL A 115 -37.06 5.03 -28.79
N ALA A 116 -38.13 4.27 -29.03
CA ALA A 116 -38.57 3.27 -28.06
C ALA A 116 -39.03 1.94 -28.67
N ALA A 117 -38.82 0.83 -27.94
CA ALA A 117 -39.26 -0.52 -28.32
C ALA A 117 -38.75 -0.94 -29.72
N LEU A 118 -37.42 -0.88 -29.89
CA LEU A 118 -36.78 -1.18 -31.17
C LEU A 118 -35.87 -2.40 -31.04
N LEU A 119 -35.97 -3.32 -32.00
CA LEU A 119 -35.25 -4.59 -32.00
C LEU A 119 -34.35 -4.70 -33.23
N SER A 120 -33.05 -4.93 -33.04
CA SER A 120 -32.10 -5.19 -34.11
C SER A 120 -31.43 -6.54 -33.91
N VAL A 121 -31.38 -7.40 -34.92
CA VAL A 121 -30.66 -8.69 -34.85
C VAL A 121 -29.16 -8.52 -35.13
N ALA A 122 -28.70 -7.30 -35.47
CA ALA A 122 -27.30 -7.03 -35.80
C ALA A 122 -26.69 -5.87 -34.99
N ALA A 123 -27.06 -4.62 -35.28
CA ALA A 123 -26.42 -3.47 -34.64
C ALA A 123 -27.39 -2.30 -34.44
N GLY A 124 -27.21 -1.54 -33.35
CA GLY A 124 -27.92 -0.29 -33.06
C GLY A 124 -29.42 -0.50 -32.99
N GLY A 125 -29.93 -1.09 -31.89
CA GLY A 125 -31.36 -1.35 -31.73
C GLY A 125 -32.22 -0.13 -32.04
N GLY A 126 -31.72 1.07 -31.72
CA GLY A 126 -32.26 2.34 -32.20
C GLY A 126 -31.56 2.93 -33.43
N VAL A 127 -30.27 3.27 -33.32
CA VAL A 127 -29.53 3.99 -34.38
C VAL A 127 -28.17 3.35 -34.63
N ALA A 128 -27.82 3.13 -35.90
CA ALA A 128 -26.51 2.63 -36.31
C ALA A 128 -25.82 3.60 -37.27
N CYS A 129 -24.59 4.00 -36.96
CA CYS A 129 -23.74 4.88 -37.77
C CYS A 129 -22.48 4.14 -38.22
N LYS A 130 -22.25 4.01 -39.53
CA LYS A 130 -21.06 3.39 -40.12
C LYS A 130 -20.54 4.27 -41.27
N LYS A 131 -19.29 4.07 -41.70
CA LYS A 131 -18.67 4.69 -42.90
C LYS A 131 -18.81 6.21 -42.94
N LYS A 132 -18.26 6.91 -41.94
CA LYS A 132 -18.33 8.39 -41.78
C LYS A 132 -19.72 8.95 -41.57
N ALA A 133 -20.72 8.11 -41.29
CA ALA A 133 -22.01 8.62 -40.89
C ALA A 133 -21.90 9.41 -39.58
N VAL A 134 -22.64 10.53 -39.50
CA VAL A 134 -22.65 11.41 -38.32
C VAL A 134 -24.04 11.42 -37.70
N LEU A 135 -24.12 11.06 -36.42
CA LEU A 135 -25.30 11.26 -35.57
C LEU A 135 -25.10 12.48 -34.68
N ARG A 136 -26.09 13.36 -34.64
CA ARG A 136 -26.24 14.40 -33.61
C ARG A 136 -27.57 14.16 -32.90
N ALA A 137 -27.51 13.82 -31.62
CA ALA A 137 -28.68 13.54 -30.80
C ALA A 137 -28.67 14.42 -29.55
N THR A 138 -29.72 15.22 -29.35
CA THR A 138 -29.86 16.08 -28.17
C THR A 138 -31.23 15.86 -27.54
N GLY A 139 -31.29 15.67 -26.21
CA GLY A 139 -32.56 15.52 -25.51
C GLY A 139 -33.33 14.26 -25.89
N ILE A 140 -32.64 13.18 -26.28
CA ILE A 140 -33.29 11.96 -26.77
C ILE A 140 -33.46 10.94 -25.65
N THR A 141 -34.62 10.29 -25.60
CA THR A 141 -34.82 9.10 -24.76
C THR A 141 -34.81 7.86 -25.63
N PHE A 142 -33.80 7.00 -25.43
CA PHE A 142 -33.74 5.64 -25.97
C PHE A 142 -34.27 4.66 -24.91
N GLU A 143 -35.44 4.08 -25.14
CA GLU A 143 -36.12 3.21 -24.17
C GLU A 143 -36.35 1.83 -24.76
N ASP A 144 -35.97 0.77 -24.04
CA ASP A 144 -36.25 -0.62 -24.45
C ASP A 144 -35.77 -0.91 -25.89
N CYS A 145 -34.57 -0.43 -26.20
CA CYS A 145 -33.90 -0.71 -27.47
C CYS A 145 -32.97 -1.89 -27.27
N SER A 146 -33.11 -2.92 -28.11
CA SER A 146 -32.36 -4.16 -28.03
C SER A 146 -31.60 -4.46 -29.32
N ALA A 147 -30.34 -4.88 -29.20
CA ALA A 147 -29.54 -5.38 -30.30
C ALA A 147 -28.88 -6.73 -29.95
N ASP A 148 -29.04 -7.75 -30.81
CA ASP A 148 -28.49 -9.09 -30.54
C ASP A 148 -26.95 -9.12 -30.54
N CYS A 149 -26.27 -8.19 -31.23
CA CYS A 149 -24.81 -8.16 -31.34
C CYS A 149 -24.16 -6.84 -30.89
N LEU A 150 -24.50 -5.67 -31.45
CA LEU A 150 -23.69 -4.45 -31.28
C LEU A 150 -24.51 -3.21 -30.93
N GLY A 151 -24.26 -2.57 -29.79
CA GLY A 151 -24.89 -1.31 -29.37
C GLY A 151 -26.40 -1.41 -29.20
N GLY A 152 -26.86 -1.65 -27.96
CA GLY A 152 -28.28 -1.94 -27.71
C GLY A 152 -29.22 -0.82 -28.18
N SER A 153 -28.86 0.44 -27.94
CA SER A 153 -29.57 1.59 -28.51
C SER A 153 -28.82 2.23 -29.67
N VAL A 154 -27.56 2.62 -29.45
CA VAL A 154 -26.77 3.32 -30.47
C VAL A 154 -25.50 2.53 -30.76
N TYR A 155 -25.17 2.41 -32.04
CA TYR A 155 -23.96 1.76 -32.50
C TYR A 155 -23.16 2.67 -33.45
N THR A 156 -21.87 2.83 -33.21
CA THR A 156 -20.91 3.44 -34.14
C THR A 156 -19.88 2.40 -34.61
N GLY A 157 -19.84 2.15 -35.92
CA GLY A 157 -18.86 1.28 -36.57
C GLY A 157 -17.78 2.06 -37.34
N SER A 158 -16.94 1.36 -38.12
CA SER A 158 -15.79 1.94 -38.84
C SER A 158 -16.07 3.31 -39.47
N GLY A 159 -15.35 4.34 -39.00
CA GLY A 159 -15.45 5.74 -39.42
C GLY A 159 -16.68 6.52 -38.91
N GLY A 160 -17.67 5.89 -38.28
CA GLY A 160 -18.89 6.55 -37.80
C GLY A 160 -18.64 7.47 -36.60
N THR A 161 -19.42 8.53 -36.49
CA THR A 161 -19.32 9.53 -35.41
C THR A 161 -20.68 9.76 -34.76
N ALA A 162 -20.75 9.78 -33.43
CA ALA A 162 -21.96 10.18 -32.70
C ALA A 162 -21.66 11.25 -31.65
N PHE A 163 -22.45 12.31 -31.68
CA PHE A 163 -22.50 13.35 -30.66
C PHE A 163 -23.84 13.26 -29.96
N ILE A 164 -23.83 12.89 -28.68
CA ILE A 164 -25.06 12.68 -27.90
C ILE A 164 -25.00 13.55 -26.65
N SER A 165 -26.03 14.36 -26.45
CA SER A 165 -26.11 15.24 -25.28
C SER A 165 -27.48 15.27 -24.64
N LEU A 166 -27.54 15.52 -23.32
CA LEU A 166 -28.78 15.68 -22.55
C LEU A 166 -29.78 14.52 -22.76
N SER A 167 -29.28 13.32 -23.05
CA SER A 167 -30.08 12.17 -23.48
C SER A 167 -30.15 11.10 -22.39
N VAL A 168 -31.10 10.18 -22.51
CA VAL A 168 -31.33 9.08 -21.58
C VAL A 168 -31.39 7.77 -22.33
N PHE A 169 -30.64 6.78 -21.88
CA PHE A 169 -30.72 5.38 -22.29
C PHE A 169 -31.32 4.58 -21.15
N THR A 170 -32.43 3.89 -21.37
CA THR A 170 -33.11 3.13 -20.32
C THR A 170 -33.59 1.77 -20.82
N MET A 171 -33.40 0.74 -19.98
CA MET A 171 -33.79 -0.66 -20.26
C MET A 171 -33.23 -1.20 -21.60
N SER A 172 -32.08 -0.68 -22.03
CA SER A 172 -31.47 -1.07 -23.30
C SER A 172 -30.68 -2.36 -23.16
N VAL A 173 -30.71 -3.21 -24.19
CA VAL A 173 -30.09 -4.53 -24.19
C VAL A 173 -29.13 -4.67 -25.37
N GLY A 174 -27.89 -5.09 -25.12
CA GLY A 174 -26.91 -5.34 -26.19
C GLY A 174 -26.02 -6.54 -25.89
N THR A 175 -25.15 -6.94 -26.82
CA THR A 175 -24.02 -7.83 -26.48
C THR A 175 -22.73 -7.02 -26.25
N ILE A 176 -22.54 -5.94 -27.01
CA ILE A 176 -21.46 -4.95 -26.85
C ILE A 176 -22.10 -3.58 -26.64
N GLY A 177 -21.95 -2.99 -25.44
CA GLY A 177 -22.54 -1.69 -25.14
C GLY A 177 -24.06 -1.79 -25.01
N GLY A 178 -24.57 -2.10 -23.82
CA GLY A 178 -26.02 -2.26 -23.61
C GLY A 178 -26.81 -1.01 -23.99
N GLY A 179 -26.29 0.17 -23.68
CA GLY A 179 -26.77 1.44 -24.24
C GLY A 179 -26.10 1.79 -25.57
N VAL A 180 -24.79 2.04 -25.53
CA VAL A 180 -24.01 2.54 -26.66
C VAL A 180 -22.79 1.67 -26.93
N GLY A 181 -22.62 1.20 -28.17
CA GLY A 181 -21.45 0.45 -28.61
C GLY A 181 -20.64 1.21 -29.66
N CYS A 182 -19.34 1.37 -29.43
CA CYS A 182 -18.39 1.99 -30.35
C CYS A 182 -17.30 0.98 -30.74
N HIS A 183 -17.18 0.67 -32.03
CA HIS A 183 -16.34 -0.43 -32.49
C HIS A 183 -15.67 -0.13 -33.85
N MET A 184 -14.42 -0.57 -33.99
CA MET A 184 -13.56 -0.45 -35.17
C MET A 184 -12.89 0.92 -35.37
N GLN A 185 -11.81 0.89 -36.15
CA GLN A 185 -10.99 2.04 -36.46
C GLN A 185 -11.78 3.23 -37.02
N GLY A 186 -11.50 4.40 -36.47
CA GLY A 186 -12.09 5.68 -36.87
C GLY A 186 -13.51 5.92 -36.34
N SER A 187 -14.06 5.00 -35.52
CA SER A 187 -15.32 5.24 -34.82
C SER A 187 -15.11 6.17 -33.61
N THR A 188 -16.00 7.15 -33.46
CA THR A 188 -15.92 8.15 -32.39
C THR A 188 -17.27 8.39 -31.74
N VAL A 189 -17.29 8.50 -30.42
CA VAL A 189 -18.49 8.89 -29.67
C VAL A 189 -18.13 9.97 -28.67
N GLN A 190 -18.95 11.02 -28.62
CA GLN A 190 -18.93 12.02 -27.54
C GLN A 190 -20.28 12.01 -26.82
N LEU A 191 -20.23 11.83 -25.49
CA LEU A 191 -21.39 11.83 -24.60
C LEU A 191 -21.27 13.00 -23.62
N VAL A 192 -22.28 13.87 -23.58
CA VAL A 192 -22.31 15.02 -22.66
C VAL A 192 -23.61 15.03 -21.86
N SER A 193 -23.52 15.06 -20.53
CA SER A 193 -24.70 15.16 -19.66
C SER A 193 -25.77 14.10 -19.97
N THR A 194 -25.32 12.87 -20.26
CA THR A 194 -26.15 11.74 -20.68
C THR A 194 -26.32 10.74 -19.53
N ARG A 195 -27.50 10.12 -19.42
CA ARG A 195 -27.80 9.12 -18.39
C ARG A 195 -28.03 7.73 -19.00
N PHE A 196 -27.54 6.71 -18.32
CA PHE A 196 -27.78 5.30 -18.62
C PHE A 196 -28.41 4.65 -17.39
N GLU A 197 -29.60 4.08 -17.54
CA GLU A 197 -30.36 3.50 -16.44
C GLU A 197 -30.81 2.08 -16.82
N THR A 198 -30.35 1.06 -16.09
CA THR A 198 -30.76 -0.34 -16.32
C THR A 198 -30.40 -0.84 -17.74
N CYS A 199 -29.27 -0.39 -18.28
CA CYS A 199 -28.72 -0.92 -19.52
C CYS A 199 -27.96 -2.22 -19.24
N ILE A 200 -28.25 -3.27 -20.00
CA ILE A 200 -27.72 -4.61 -19.75
C ILE A 200 -27.03 -5.19 -20.98
N THR A 201 -26.03 -6.04 -20.76
CA THR A 201 -25.57 -6.94 -21.80
C THR A 201 -26.01 -8.39 -21.57
N VAL A 202 -26.40 -9.05 -22.65
CA VAL A 202 -26.69 -10.48 -22.67
C VAL A 202 -25.59 -11.26 -23.39
N GLN A 203 -25.57 -12.57 -23.20
CA GLN A 203 -24.61 -13.45 -23.87
C GLN A 203 -25.01 -13.61 -25.35
N GLY A 204 -24.33 -12.89 -26.24
CA GLY A 204 -24.54 -13.00 -27.68
C GLY A 204 -23.77 -14.14 -28.35
N VAL A 205 -24.14 -14.42 -29.61
CA VAL A 205 -23.47 -15.40 -30.48
C VAL A 205 -22.00 -15.02 -30.66
N SER A 206 -21.09 -15.96 -30.37
CA SER A 206 -19.63 -15.80 -30.36
C SER A 206 -19.10 -14.91 -31.50
N PHE A 207 -18.46 -13.78 -31.15
CA PHE A 207 -17.67 -13.01 -32.11
C PHE A 207 -16.30 -13.69 -32.31
N PRO A 208 -15.79 -13.78 -33.56
CA PRO A 208 -14.47 -14.33 -33.82
C PRO A 208 -13.40 -13.26 -33.55
N THR A 209 -13.32 -12.77 -32.32
CA THR A 209 -12.13 -12.06 -31.84
C THR A 209 -11.41 -12.99 -30.88
N SER A 210 -10.08 -12.97 -30.89
CA SER A 210 -9.19 -13.71 -29.98
C SER A 210 -9.28 -13.24 -28.52
N SER A 211 -10.40 -12.62 -28.13
CA SER A 211 -10.62 -11.94 -26.86
C SER A 211 -11.24 -12.89 -25.82
N PRO A 212 -10.80 -12.84 -24.55
CA PRO A 212 -11.46 -13.46 -23.40
C PRO A 212 -12.91 -12.98 -23.17
N ALA A 213 -13.36 -11.93 -23.88
CA ALA A 213 -14.67 -11.26 -23.76
C ALA A 213 -15.90 -12.12 -24.17
N ASN A 214 -15.72 -13.36 -24.59
CA ASN A 214 -16.74 -14.14 -25.30
C ASN A 214 -17.71 -14.97 -24.43
N LYS A 215 -17.81 -14.72 -23.12
CA LYS A 215 -18.71 -15.51 -22.24
C LYS A 215 -19.90 -14.75 -21.63
N GLY A 216 -20.00 -13.42 -21.69
CA GLY A 216 -21.10 -12.71 -21.01
C GLY A 216 -21.47 -11.29 -21.47
N GLY A 217 -21.01 -10.83 -22.63
CA GLY A 217 -21.23 -9.45 -23.09
C GLY A 217 -20.34 -8.42 -22.37
N VAL A 218 -20.15 -7.25 -22.99
CA VAL A 218 -19.20 -6.22 -22.54
C VAL A 218 -19.83 -4.83 -22.50
N GLY A 219 -19.62 -4.09 -21.41
CA GLY A 219 -20.06 -2.69 -21.30
C GLY A 219 -21.57 -2.56 -21.14
N GLY A 220 -22.12 -2.74 -19.94
CA GLY A 220 -23.58 -2.65 -19.70
C GLY A 220 -24.15 -1.28 -20.12
N GLY A 221 -23.46 -0.19 -19.80
CA GLY A 221 -23.79 1.14 -20.33
C GLY A 221 -23.14 1.39 -21.69
N PHE A 222 -21.80 1.35 -21.71
CA PHE A 222 -21.01 1.71 -22.88
C PHE A 222 -19.85 0.73 -23.14
N ALA A 223 -19.54 0.48 -24.41
CA ALA A 223 -18.32 -0.24 -24.81
C ALA A 223 -17.55 0.48 -25.94
N ALA A 224 -16.23 0.66 -25.79
CA ALA A 224 -15.31 1.09 -26.86
C ALA A 224 -14.31 -0.04 -27.17
N LEU A 225 -14.28 -0.47 -28.43
CA LEU A 225 -13.50 -1.61 -28.89
C LEU A 225 -12.73 -1.30 -30.19
N ASP A 226 -11.54 -1.85 -30.34
CA ASP A 226 -10.79 -1.97 -31.60
C ASP A 226 -10.51 -0.63 -32.30
N TYR A 227 -9.66 0.19 -31.68
CA TYR A 227 -9.24 1.51 -32.13
C TYR A 227 -10.37 2.55 -32.19
N ALA A 228 -11.42 2.32 -31.39
CA ALA A 228 -12.46 3.30 -31.11
C ALA A 228 -11.95 4.43 -30.21
N SER A 229 -12.60 5.59 -30.31
CA SER A 229 -12.40 6.72 -29.40
C SER A 229 -13.70 7.14 -28.71
N LEU A 230 -13.60 7.44 -27.42
CA LEU A 230 -14.71 7.92 -26.60
C LEU A 230 -14.28 9.12 -25.76
N GLU A 231 -15.17 10.11 -25.69
CA GLU A 231 -15.15 11.16 -24.69
C GLU A 231 -16.50 11.19 -23.94
N MET A 232 -16.45 11.11 -22.61
CA MET A 232 -17.62 11.24 -21.75
C MET A 232 -17.44 12.39 -20.77
N PHE A 233 -18.42 13.28 -20.71
CA PHE A 233 -18.41 14.42 -19.79
C PHE A 233 -19.74 14.52 -19.04
N SER A 234 -19.69 14.57 -17.71
CA SER A 234 -20.88 14.78 -16.86
C SER A 234 -21.97 13.71 -17.03
N CYS A 235 -21.60 12.46 -17.31
CA CYS A 235 -22.54 11.36 -17.53
C CYS A 235 -22.79 10.53 -16.26
N ASN A 236 -23.97 9.91 -16.15
CA ASN A 236 -24.31 8.99 -15.07
C ASN A 236 -24.66 7.61 -15.64
N ILE A 237 -24.04 6.54 -15.14
CA ILE A 237 -24.38 5.15 -15.42
C ILE A 237 -24.86 4.49 -14.14
N LYS A 238 -26.11 4.00 -14.16
CA LYS A 238 -26.78 3.37 -13.02
C LYS A 238 -27.38 2.02 -13.37
N ASN A 239 -27.33 1.08 -12.42
CA ASN A 239 -28.01 -0.23 -12.52
C ASN A 239 -27.61 -1.02 -13.76
N ALA A 240 -26.40 -0.78 -14.29
CA ALA A 240 -25.94 -1.46 -15.48
C ALA A 240 -25.39 -2.85 -15.13
N THR A 241 -25.60 -3.82 -16.02
CA THR A 241 -25.14 -5.20 -15.81
C THR A 241 -24.47 -5.76 -17.06
N SER A 242 -23.28 -6.36 -16.93
CA SER A 242 -22.63 -7.06 -18.05
C SER A 242 -21.75 -8.23 -17.60
N GLY A 243 -21.18 -8.97 -18.56
CA GLY A 243 -20.15 -9.95 -18.25
C GLY A 243 -18.86 -9.29 -17.77
N THR A 244 -18.34 -8.31 -18.52
CA THR A 244 -17.11 -7.57 -18.19
C THR A 244 -17.31 -6.07 -18.42
N GLY A 245 -16.84 -5.23 -17.50
CA GLY A 245 -17.03 -3.78 -17.58
C GLY A 245 -18.49 -3.39 -17.39
N GLY A 246 -19.05 -3.65 -16.20
CA GLY A 246 -20.48 -3.52 -15.90
C GLY A 246 -21.10 -2.21 -16.41
N GLY A 247 -20.39 -1.11 -16.24
CA GLY A 247 -20.80 0.21 -16.74
C GLY A 247 -20.09 0.54 -18.04
N LEU A 248 -18.76 0.49 -18.00
CA LEU A 248 -17.88 0.88 -19.09
C LEU A 248 -16.88 -0.23 -19.44
N SER A 249 -16.75 -0.56 -20.72
CA SER A 249 -15.72 -1.47 -21.21
C SER A 249 -14.84 -0.82 -22.28
N VAL A 250 -13.53 -0.97 -22.15
CA VAL A 250 -12.50 -0.44 -23.05
C VAL A 250 -11.58 -1.57 -23.47
N TYR A 251 -11.46 -1.79 -24.78
CA TYR A 251 -10.59 -2.81 -25.38
C TYR A 251 -9.84 -2.23 -26.57
N ASN A 252 -8.51 -2.20 -26.51
CA ASN A 252 -7.65 -1.65 -27.57
C ASN A 252 -8.15 -0.29 -28.08
N ALA A 253 -8.49 0.62 -27.17
CA ALA A 253 -9.18 1.87 -27.48
C ALA A 253 -8.64 3.06 -26.66
N SER A 254 -9.00 4.28 -27.08
CA SER A 254 -8.62 5.52 -26.40
C SER A 254 -9.84 6.22 -25.83
N VAL A 255 -9.92 6.31 -24.50
CA VAL A 255 -11.13 6.75 -23.80
C VAL A 255 -10.81 7.75 -22.70
N THR A 256 -11.51 8.87 -22.71
CA THR A 256 -11.47 9.88 -21.63
C THR A 256 -12.85 10.02 -21.00
N VAL A 257 -12.91 9.92 -19.67
CA VAL A 257 -14.14 10.04 -18.88
C VAL A 257 -13.93 11.08 -17.79
N SER A 258 -14.76 12.13 -17.79
CA SER A 258 -14.63 13.26 -16.87
C SER A 258 -15.94 13.65 -16.20
N PHE A 259 -15.91 13.94 -14.90
CA PHE A 259 -17.08 14.37 -14.12
C PHE A 259 -18.24 13.36 -14.15
N CYS A 260 -17.95 12.07 -14.27
CA CYS A 260 -18.95 11.02 -14.40
C CYS A 260 -19.16 10.25 -13.09
N ILE A 261 -20.38 9.71 -12.94
CA ILE A 261 -20.76 8.85 -11.82
C ILE A 261 -21.19 7.48 -12.36
N LEU A 262 -20.59 6.43 -11.82
CA LEU A 262 -20.90 5.03 -12.10
C LEU A 262 -21.35 4.42 -10.78
N HIS A 263 -22.63 4.04 -10.67
CA HIS A 263 -23.13 3.51 -9.40
C HIS A 263 -24.15 2.38 -9.53
N ASP A 264 -24.22 1.51 -8.53
CA ASP A 264 -25.08 0.32 -8.50
C ASP A 264 -24.85 -0.62 -9.70
N ILE A 265 -23.59 -0.83 -10.08
CA ILE A 265 -23.23 -1.55 -11.31
C ILE A 265 -22.73 -2.97 -11.02
N ARG A 266 -23.07 -3.94 -11.87
CA ARG A 266 -22.67 -5.34 -11.71
C ARG A 266 -21.96 -5.91 -12.94
N ALA A 267 -20.83 -6.58 -12.71
CA ALA A 267 -20.17 -7.43 -13.70
C ALA A 267 -20.13 -8.88 -13.24
N SER A 268 -20.38 -9.83 -14.15
CA SER A 268 -20.30 -11.26 -13.82
C SER A 268 -18.86 -11.78 -13.68
N TYR A 269 -17.88 -11.10 -14.28
CA TYR A 269 -16.48 -11.52 -14.27
C TYR A 269 -15.55 -10.43 -13.74
N TYR A 270 -15.30 -9.37 -14.52
CA TYR A 270 -14.29 -8.37 -14.16
C TYR A 270 -14.79 -6.95 -14.35
N GLY A 271 -14.34 -6.04 -13.47
CA GLY A 271 -14.54 -4.60 -13.62
C GLY A 271 -15.99 -4.20 -13.45
N GLY A 272 -16.48 -4.15 -12.21
CA GLY A 272 -17.88 -3.86 -11.92
C GLY A 272 -18.29 -2.50 -12.45
N GLY A 273 -17.56 -1.44 -12.10
CA GLY A 273 -17.75 -0.12 -12.70
C GLY A 273 -17.19 -0.06 -14.12
N PHE A 274 -15.88 -0.29 -14.27
CA PHE A 274 -15.20 -0.22 -15.56
C PHE A 274 -14.19 -1.34 -15.79
N SER A 275 -13.91 -1.64 -17.05
CA SER A 275 -12.85 -2.55 -17.47
C SER A 275 -12.01 -1.92 -18.58
N VAL A 276 -10.69 -1.94 -18.45
CA VAL A 276 -9.72 -1.47 -19.45
C VAL A 276 -8.77 -2.61 -19.78
N THR A 277 -8.72 -3.01 -21.05
CA THR A 277 -7.97 -4.20 -21.45
C THR A 277 -7.26 -3.97 -22.77
N TYR A 278 -6.08 -4.57 -22.96
CA TYR A 278 -5.27 -4.54 -24.20
C TYR A 278 -4.92 -3.14 -24.71
N PHE A 279 -3.63 -2.83 -24.88
CA PHE A 279 -3.11 -1.65 -25.62
C PHE A 279 -3.97 -0.36 -25.53
N SER A 280 -4.60 -0.11 -24.38
CA SER A 280 -5.64 0.92 -24.24
C SER A 280 -5.08 2.13 -23.55
N ASN A 281 -5.54 3.31 -23.94
CA ASN A 281 -5.26 4.56 -23.25
C ASN A 281 -6.53 5.03 -22.56
N PHE A 282 -6.52 5.05 -21.23
CA PHE A 282 -7.70 5.39 -20.44
C PHE A 282 -7.38 6.49 -19.44
N ARG A 283 -8.14 7.58 -19.52
CA ARG A 283 -8.12 8.67 -18.53
C ARG A 283 -9.46 8.73 -17.80
N PHE A 284 -9.42 8.69 -16.48
CA PHE A 284 -10.58 8.85 -15.61
C PHE A 284 -10.34 10.03 -14.66
N ASP A 285 -11.17 11.06 -14.75
CA ASP A 285 -10.88 12.38 -14.17
C ASP A 285 -12.09 12.96 -13.44
N ASN A 286 -11.97 13.31 -12.16
CA ASN A 286 -13.07 13.85 -11.36
C ASN A 286 -14.30 12.92 -11.34
N CYS A 287 -14.10 11.62 -11.18
CA CYS A 287 -15.17 10.63 -11.32
C CYS A 287 -15.39 9.79 -10.06
N LEU A 288 -16.59 9.21 -9.95
CA LEU A 288 -17.01 8.35 -8.85
C LEU A 288 -17.45 6.97 -9.38
N CYS A 289 -16.91 5.91 -8.79
CA CYS A 289 -17.46 4.56 -8.82
C CYS A 289 -17.97 4.19 -7.43
N GLU A 290 -19.26 3.87 -7.30
CA GLU A 290 -19.88 3.58 -6.01
C GLU A 290 -20.79 2.34 -6.07
N ASP A 291 -20.75 1.49 -5.05
CA ASP A 291 -21.61 0.31 -4.95
C ASP A 291 -21.52 -0.65 -6.16
N CYS A 292 -20.33 -0.73 -6.77
CA CYS A 292 -20.06 -1.60 -7.91
C CYS A 292 -19.61 -3.01 -7.48
N PHE A 293 -20.01 -4.03 -8.24
CA PHE A 293 -19.73 -5.44 -7.95
C PHE A 293 -19.13 -6.18 -9.15
N ALA A 294 -18.15 -7.05 -8.90
CA ALA A 294 -17.63 -8.01 -9.88
C ALA A 294 -17.18 -9.34 -9.23
N GLU A 295 -16.81 -10.36 -10.03
CA GLU A 295 -16.00 -11.46 -9.48
C GLU A 295 -14.57 -10.99 -9.16
N GLY A 296 -13.98 -10.12 -9.98
CA GLY A 296 -12.72 -9.44 -9.68
C GLY A 296 -12.70 -7.96 -10.11
N GLY A 297 -12.14 -7.08 -9.27
CA GLY A 297 -12.11 -5.64 -9.53
C GLY A 297 -13.51 -5.03 -9.44
N GLY A 298 -14.06 -4.93 -8.23
CA GLY A 298 -15.42 -4.46 -8.01
C GLY A 298 -15.67 -3.06 -8.58
N ALA A 299 -14.74 -2.12 -8.37
CA ALA A 299 -14.80 -0.80 -9.01
C ALA A 299 -14.24 -0.86 -10.44
N GLY A 300 -13.04 -1.42 -10.59
CA GLY A 300 -12.30 -1.37 -11.84
C GLY A 300 -11.41 -2.58 -12.06
N PHE A 301 -11.24 -2.95 -13.32
CA PHE A 301 -10.27 -3.95 -13.77
C PHE A 301 -9.43 -3.39 -14.91
N VAL A 302 -8.10 -3.51 -14.82
CA VAL A 302 -7.14 -3.04 -15.81
C VAL A 302 -6.21 -4.20 -16.18
N SER A 303 -6.06 -4.46 -17.47
CA SER A 303 -5.20 -5.55 -17.96
C SER A 303 -4.47 -5.27 -19.27
N GLY A 304 -3.23 -5.77 -19.39
CA GLY A 304 -2.48 -5.88 -20.65
C GLY A 304 -1.25 -4.97 -20.74
N ALA A 305 -0.12 -5.55 -21.16
CA ALA A 305 1.26 -5.05 -20.98
C ALA A 305 1.62 -3.69 -21.60
N SER A 306 0.64 -3.00 -22.20
CA SER A 306 0.81 -1.69 -22.81
C SER A 306 -0.45 -0.83 -22.66
N SER A 307 -1.33 -1.19 -21.73
CA SER A 307 -2.45 -0.35 -21.32
C SER A 307 -1.92 0.70 -20.34
N PHE A 308 -2.13 1.96 -20.67
CA PHE A 308 -1.78 3.10 -19.82
C PHE A 308 -3.05 3.68 -19.22
N VAL A 309 -3.14 3.67 -17.89
CA VAL A 309 -4.29 4.18 -17.15
C VAL A 309 -3.87 5.35 -16.29
N SER A 310 -4.55 6.48 -16.46
CA SER A 310 -4.38 7.65 -15.60
C SER A 310 -5.66 7.98 -14.84
N LEU A 311 -5.56 8.06 -13.52
CA LEU A 311 -6.65 8.38 -12.61
C LEU A 311 -6.36 9.71 -11.89
N TYR A 312 -7.24 10.69 -12.01
CA TYR A 312 -7.09 12.00 -11.39
C TYR A 312 -8.34 12.36 -10.60
N ASN A 313 -8.21 12.57 -9.28
CA ASN A 313 -9.35 12.89 -8.41
C ASN A 313 -10.51 11.88 -8.61
N VAL A 314 -10.20 10.59 -8.47
CA VAL A 314 -11.16 9.50 -8.67
C VAL A 314 -11.51 8.91 -7.31
N SER A 315 -12.79 8.62 -7.11
CA SER A 315 -13.27 7.96 -5.90
C SER A 315 -13.90 6.61 -6.23
N MET A 316 -13.50 5.57 -5.54
CA MET A 316 -14.05 4.22 -5.59
C MET A 316 -14.56 3.85 -4.20
N ARG A 317 -15.88 3.70 -4.03
CA ARG A 317 -16.50 3.55 -2.71
C ARG A 317 -17.43 2.35 -2.66
N ASN A 318 -17.39 1.62 -1.55
CA ASN A 318 -18.29 0.50 -1.27
C ASN A 318 -18.33 -0.54 -2.40
N CYS A 319 -17.27 -0.63 -3.21
CA CYS A 319 -17.20 -1.57 -4.30
C CYS A 319 -16.70 -2.91 -3.77
N TYR A 320 -17.27 -4.00 -4.23
CA TYR A 320 -16.96 -5.31 -3.69
C TYR A 320 -16.76 -6.36 -4.77
N ALA A 321 -15.91 -7.33 -4.47
CA ALA A 321 -15.64 -8.45 -5.35
C ALA A 321 -15.95 -9.78 -4.67
N ARG A 322 -16.39 -10.78 -5.45
CA ARG A 322 -16.54 -12.14 -4.91
C ARG A 322 -15.18 -12.79 -4.65
N LEU A 323 -14.27 -12.66 -5.61
CA LEU A 323 -12.95 -13.26 -5.59
C LEU A 323 -11.92 -12.18 -5.28
N ASN A 324 -11.42 -11.45 -6.28
CA ASN A 324 -10.20 -10.66 -6.11
C ASN A 324 -10.47 -9.17 -6.15
N CYS A 325 -10.03 -8.42 -5.13
CA CYS A 325 -9.98 -6.97 -5.12
C CYS A 325 -11.34 -6.26 -5.27
N GLY A 326 -11.90 -5.76 -4.17
CA GLY A 326 -13.13 -4.97 -4.18
C GLY A 326 -13.02 -3.63 -4.92
N GLY A 327 -11.86 -2.96 -4.87
CA GLY A 327 -11.61 -1.71 -5.59
C GLY A 327 -11.06 -1.96 -7.00
N LEU A 328 -9.75 -1.73 -7.17
CA LEU A 328 -9.07 -1.70 -8.48
C LEU A 328 -8.10 -2.88 -8.64
N PHE A 329 -8.36 -3.75 -9.63
CA PHE A 329 -7.47 -4.85 -9.97
C PHE A 329 -6.65 -4.53 -11.24
N CYS A 330 -5.34 -4.42 -11.08
CA CYS A 330 -4.34 -4.21 -12.12
C CYS A 330 -3.56 -5.49 -12.43
N PHE A 331 -3.53 -5.91 -13.69
CA PHE A 331 -2.80 -7.09 -14.16
C PHE A 331 -1.99 -6.79 -15.42
N GLN A 332 -0.67 -6.92 -15.35
CA GLN A 332 0.23 -6.63 -16.46
C GLN A 332 -0.01 -5.24 -17.06
N CYS A 333 -0.07 -4.16 -16.29
CA CYS A 333 -0.36 -2.83 -16.82
C CYS A 333 0.41 -1.72 -16.10
N GLU A 334 0.32 -0.50 -16.63
CA GLU A 334 0.86 0.71 -16.00
C GLU A 334 -0.29 1.60 -15.52
N VAL A 335 -0.31 1.89 -14.22
CA VAL A 335 -1.32 2.76 -13.59
C VAL A 335 -0.65 3.92 -12.89
N TYR A 336 -1.03 5.12 -13.30
CA TYR A 336 -0.68 6.36 -12.61
C TYR A 336 -1.95 6.95 -11.97
N ALA A 337 -1.90 7.23 -10.68
CA ALA A 337 -3.02 7.83 -9.98
C ALA A 337 -2.58 8.97 -9.05
N THR A 338 -3.36 10.05 -9.08
CA THR A 338 -3.22 11.20 -8.19
C THR A 338 -4.58 11.50 -7.57
N ASP A 339 -4.60 11.73 -6.26
CA ASP A 339 -5.83 12.00 -5.50
C ASP A 339 -6.88 10.89 -5.66
N LEU A 340 -6.43 9.62 -5.66
CA LEU A 340 -7.30 8.45 -5.70
C LEU A 340 -7.82 8.14 -4.29
N LEU A 341 -9.14 8.03 -4.15
CA LEU A 341 -9.79 7.51 -2.95
C LEU A 341 -10.31 6.10 -3.22
N ILE A 342 -9.84 5.10 -2.47
CA ILE A 342 -10.45 3.76 -2.41
C ILE A 342 -10.99 3.58 -1.00
N ALA A 343 -12.31 3.57 -0.83
CA ALA A 343 -12.94 3.56 0.48
C ALA A 343 -13.94 2.41 0.64
N SER A 344 -13.82 1.67 1.74
CA SER A 344 -14.79 0.64 2.13
C SER A 344 -15.00 -0.44 1.07
N CYS A 345 -13.97 -0.71 0.27
CA CYS A 345 -13.99 -1.77 -0.73
C CYS A 345 -13.58 -3.11 -0.12
N TYR A 346 -14.27 -4.19 -0.47
CA TYR A 346 -14.07 -5.49 0.19
C TYR A 346 -14.26 -6.73 -0.69
N THR A 347 -13.81 -7.88 -0.21
CA THR A 347 -14.13 -9.19 -0.82
C THR A 347 -15.11 -9.99 0.04
N LEU A 348 -15.99 -10.76 -0.61
CA LEU A 348 -17.03 -11.53 0.08
C LEU A 348 -16.57 -12.87 0.66
N VAL A 349 -15.42 -13.39 0.22
CA VAL A 349 -14.96 -14.73 0.57
C VAL A 349 -13.65 -14.64 1.35
N ASP A 350 -13.59 -15.35 2.47
CA ASP A 350 -12.51 -15.21 3.45
C ASP A 350 -11.14 -15.73 2.98
N LEU A 351 -11.07 -16.42 1.85
CA LEU A 351 -9.83 -17.00 1.32
C LEU A 351 -9.21 -16.16 0.19
N GLN A 352 -9.77 -14.99 -0.10
CA GLN A 352 -9.41 -14.22 -1.28
C GLN A 352 -8.51 -13.02 -0.97
N VAL A 353 -7.92 -12.48 -2.03
CA VAL A 353 -6.90 -11.45 -1.94
C VAL A 353 -7.47 -10.06 -2.19
N CYS A 354 -7.01 -9.12 -1.37
CA CYS A 354 -7.16 -7.68 -1.47
C CYS A 354 -8.57 -7.10 -1.31
N GLY A 355 -8.75 -6.14 -0.42
CA GLY A 355 -9.99 -5.34 -0.34
C GLY A 355 -9.97 -4.14 -1.28
N GLY A 356 -8.87 -3.38 -1.29
CA GLY A 356 -8.75 -2.10 -2.00
C GLY A 356 -8.13 -2.20 -3.41
N LEU A 357 -6.81 -2.37 -3.51
CA LEU A 357 -6.06 -2.36 -4.77
C LEU A 357 -5.10 -3.54 -4.92
N LEU A 358 -5.24 -4.29 -6.02
CA LEU A 358 -4.40 -5.44 -6.34
C LEU A 358 -3.52 -5.14 -7.56
N GLY A 359 -2.21 -5.28 -7.41
CA GLY A 359 -1.23 -5.20 -8.49
C GLY A 359 -0.54 -6.54 -8.76
N VAL A 360 -0.59 -6.98 -10.01
CA VAL A 360 0.06 -8.21 -10.48
C VAL A 360 0.85 -7.89 -11.75
N LEU A 361 2.16 -8.17 -11.79
CA LEU A 361 3.02 -7.88 -12.95
C LEU A 361 2.89 -6.43 -13.47
N SER A 362 2.60 -5.47 -12.59
CA SER A 362 2.20 -4.11 -12.99
C SER A 362 3.19 -3.04 -12.49
N GLY A 363 3.21 -1.89 -13.16
CA GLY A 363 3.78 -0.66 -12.61
C GLY A 363 2.66 0.21 -12.03
N ILE A 364 2.80 0.59 -10.76
CA ILE A 364 1.76 1.33 -10.02
C ILE A 364 2.40 2.53 -9.32
N ASP A 365 2.05 3.74 -9.74
CA ASP A 365 2.46 5.00 -9.11
C ASP A 365 1.21 5.70 -8.53
N LEU A 366 1.08 5.69 -7.22
CA LEU A 366 0.03 6.39 -6.49
C LEU A 366 0.62 7.61 -5.78
N ARG A 367 -0.02 8.77 -5.96
CA ARG A 367 0.36 10.01 -5.28
C ARG A 367 -0.82 10.66 -4.58
N TYR A 368 -0.59 11.17 -3.37
CA TYR A 368 -1.59 11.92 -2.59
C TYR A 368 -2.93 11.18 -2.46
N SER A 369 -2.88 9.85 -2.40
CA SER A 369 -4.06 8.99 -2.47
C SER A 369 -4.40 8.40 -1.11
N LEU A 370 -5.69 8.10 -0.88
CA LEU A 370 -6.22 7.55 0.35
C LEU A 370 -6.90 6.20 0.10
N ILE A 371 -6.41 5.16 0.76
CA ILE A 371 -7.05 3.84 0.81
C ILE A 371 -7.54 3.64 2.24
N VAL A 372 -8.85 3.50 2.44
CA VAL A 372 -9.44 3.54 3.79
C VAL A 372 -10.56 2.52 4.00
N GLY A 373 -10.52 1.82 5.13
CA GLY A 373 -11.61 0.93 5.53
C GLY A 373 -11.82 -0.27 4.61
N CYS A 374 -10.82 -0.65 3.82
CA CYS A 374 -10.89 -1.79 2.92
C CYS A 374 -10.63 -3.11 3.66
N SER A 375 -11.27 -4.19 3.23
CA SER A 375 -11.15 -5.49 3.91
C SER A 375 -11.17 -6.69 2.98
N CYS A 376 -10.43 -7.73 3.35
CA CYS A 376 -10.51 -9.05 2.73
C CYS A 376 -10.24 -10.12 3.79
N GLY A 377 -10.75 -11.34 3.65
CA GLY A 377 -10.39 -12.39 4.62
C GLY A 377 -8.99 -12.97 4.42
N GLY A 378 -8.38 -12.82 3.23
CA GLY A 378 -7.04 -13.31 2.93
C GLY A 378 -5.96 -12.27 3.17
N GLU A 379 -5.34 -11.79 2.10
CA GLU A 379 -4.10 -10.99 2.14
C GLU A 379 -4.33 -9.57 1.59
N GLY A 380 -3.74 -8.56 2.20
CA GLY A 380 -3.65 -7.20 1.64
C GLY A 380 -4.95 -6.38 1.74
N GLY A 381 -5.44 -6.09 2.94
CA GLY A 381 -6.76 -5.46 3.14
C GLY A 381 -6.91 -4.15 2.35
N GLY A 382 -5.91 -3.29 2.41
CA GLY A 382 -5.80 -2.09 1.57
C GLY A 382 -5.22 -2.40 0.20
N CYS A 383 -3.99 -2.88 0.13
CA CYS A 383 -3.35 -3.26 -1.13
C CYS A 383 -2.60 -4.59 -1.08
N TYR A 384 -2.49 -5.21 -2.25
CA TYR A 384 -1.73 -6.42 -2.47
C TYR A 384 -0.85 -6.24 -3.72
N PHE A 385 0.45 -6.49 -3.61
CA PHE A 385 1.39 -6.50 -4.73
C PHE A 385 2.09 -7.86 -4.90
N MET A 386 2.05 -8.43 -6.10
CA MET A 386 2.74 -9.69 -6.44
C MET A 386 3.36 -9.72 -7.83
N ALA A 387 4.16 -10.77 -8.04
CA ALA A 387 4.65 -11.21 -9.34
C ALA A 387 5.43 -10.09 -10.03
N ASN A 388 6.50 -9.64 -9.38
CA ASN A 388 7.37 -8.56 -9.87
C ASN A 388 6.65 -7.23 -10.15
N THR A 389 5.57 -6.94 -9.44
CA THR A 389 4.94 -5.60 -9.46
C THR A 389 5.91 -4.57 -8.88
N ASP A 390 6.06 -3.44 -9.56
CA ASP A 390 6.77 -2.27 -9.06
C ASP A 390 5.72 -1.24 -8.60
N ALA A 391 5.63 -1.01 -7.28
CA ALA A 391 4.67 -0.10 -6.69
C ALA A 391 5.38 1.05 -5.95
N ARG A 392 4.94 2.28 -6.22
CA ARG A 392 5.34 3.51 -5.52
C ARG A 392 4.11 4.18 -4.93
N LEU A 393 4.13 4.44 -3.62
CA LEU A 393 3.15 5.25 -2.90
C LEU A 393 3.85 6.50 -2.36
N GLU A 394 3.48 7.65 -2.87
CA GLU A 394 4.05 8.95 -2.50
C GLU A 394 3.00 9.87 -1.88
N GLY A 395 3.21 10.38 -0.67
CA GLY A 395 2.22 11.25 -0.02
C GLY A 395 0.89 10.55 0.28
N CYS A 396 0.87 9.21 0.30
CA CYS A 396 -0.37 8.42 0.40
C CYS A 396 -0.72 8.08 1.85
N SER A 397 -1.94 7.61 2.06
CA SER A 397 -2.42 7.12 3.35
C SER A 397 -3.21 5.81 3.20
N VAL A 398 -2.86 4.79 3.98
CA VAL A 398 -3.57 3.50 4.06
C VAL A 398 -4.11 3.35 5.48
N VAL A 399 -5.42 3.40 5.65
CA VAL A 399 -6.03 3.66 6.96
C VAL A 399 -7.14 2.67 7.30
N ARG A 400 -7.11 2.07 8.49
CA ARG A 400 -8.19 1.20 9.01
C ARG A 400 -8.56 0.05 8.06
N CYS A 401 -7.58 -0.51 7.36
CA CYS A 401 -7.77 -1.67 6.49
C CYS A 401 -7.53 -2.98 7.27
N THR A 402 -8.23 -4.04 6.90
CA THR A 402 -8.17 -5.32 7.64
C THR A 402 -7.99 -6.54 6.75
N ALA A 403 -7.15 -7.48 7.16
CA ALA A 403 -6.93 -8.76 6.46
C ALA A 403 -6.57 -9.93 7.40
N SER A 404 -6.38 -11.14 6.87
CA SER A 404 -5.67 -12.19 7.61
C SER A 404 -4.18 -11.90 7.68
N GLU A 405 -3.59 -11.40 6.59
CA GLU A 405 -2.19 -10.99 6.52
C GLU A 405 -2.04 -9.66 5.77
N GLY A 406 -1.17 -8.77 6.24
CA GLY A 406 -0.99 -7.47 5.62
C GLY A 406 -2.27 -6.64 5.67
N GLY A 407 -2.70 -6.25 6.88
CA GLY A 407 -3.98 -5.56 7.08
C GLY A 407 -4.12 -4.31 6.22
N GLY A 408 -3.06 -3.51 6.15
CA GLY A 408 -2.92 -2.42 5.18
C GLY A 408 -2.38 -2.91 3.84
N LEU A 409 -1.18 -3.51 3.85
CA LEU A 409 -0.40 -3.79 2.64
C LEU A 409 0.18 -5.21 2.67
N PHE A 410 0.17 -5.89 1.53
CA PHE A 410 0.81 -7.20 1.36
C PHE A 410 1.73 -7.23 0.13
N VAL A 411 2.94 -7.77 0.29
CA VAL A 411 3.96 -7.83 -0.78
C VAL A 411 4.54 -9.24 -0.89
N ILE A 412 4.52 -9.82 -2.08
CA ILE A 412 5.03 -11.18 -2.31
C ILE A 412 5.59 -11.39 -3.73
N SER A 413 6.26 -12.52 -3.95
CA SER A 413 6.61 -13.03 -5.28
C SER A 413 7.40 -12.03 -6.14
N GLY A 414 8.42 -11.40 -5.56
CA GLY A 414 9.33 -10.49 -6.25
C GLY A 414 8.82 -9.07 -6.44
N ALA A 415 7.66 -8.74 -5.87
CA ALA A 415 7.16 -7.37 -5.91
C ALA A 415 8.05 -6.43 -5.08
N VAL A 416 8.18 -5.20 -5.56
CA VAL A 416 8.93 -4.11 -4.93
C VAL A 416 7.96 -3.02 -4.55
N LEU A 417 7.93 -2.66 -3.26
CA LEU A 417 7.10 -1.58 -2.74
C LEU A 417 7.95 -0.45 -2.19
N ARG A 418 7.69 0.78 -2.64
CA ARG A 418 8.34 2.02 -2.16
C ARG A 418 7.30 2.94 -1.53
N LEU A 419 7.47 3.23 -0.25
CA LEU A 419 6.69 4.20 0.51
C LEU A 419 7.55 5.45 0.72
N PHE A 420 7.10 6.59 0.17
CA PHE A 420 7.77 7.88 0.32
C PHE A 420 6.79 8.91 0.88
N ASN A 421 7.08 9.49 2.04
CA ASN A 421 6.15 10.38 2.75
C ASN A 421 4.72 9.80 2.85
N THR A 422 4.62 8.50 3.14
CA THR A 422 3.35 7.75 3.15
C THR A 422 3.05 7.25 4.56
N SER A 423 1.77 7.20 4.92
CA SER A 423 1.32 6.68 6.21
C SER A 423 0.50 5.38 6.09
N VAL A 424 0.75 4.42 6.99
CA VAL A 424 -0.09 3.23 7.19
C VAL A 424 -0.58 3.26 8.64
N VAL A 425 -1.89 3.41 8.84
CA VAL A 425 -2.44 3.80 10.14
C VAL A 425 -3.64 2.95 10.53
N GLU A 426 -3.64 2.44 11.77
CA GLU A 426 -4.78 1.72 12.36
C GLU A 426 -5.25 0.49 11.55
N CYS A 427 -4.35 -0.11 10.78
CA CYS A 427 -4.62 -1.34 10.05
C CYS A 427 -4.50 -2.57 10.97
N ALA A 428 -5.26 -3.62 10.67
CA ALA A 428 -5.28 -4.83 11.50
C ALA A 428 -5.17 -6.12 10.70
N ALA A 429 -4.43 -7.10 11.22
CA ALA A 429 -4.36 -8.44 10.66
C ALA A 429 -4.68 -9.51 11.71
N THR A 430 -5.34 -10.60 11.32
CA THR A 430 -5.59 -11.69 12.29
C THR A 430 -4.35 -12.55 12.53
N LYS A 431 -3.48 -12.70 11.52
CA LYS A 431 -2.24 -13.47 11.59
C LYS A 431 -1.02 -12.56 11.59
N GLU A 432 -0.61 -12.00 10.45
CA GLU A 432 0.73 -11.42 10.30
C GLU A 432 0.68 -10.03 9.66
N GLY A 433 1.50 -9.10 10.13
CA GLY A 433 1.66 -7.79 9.50
C GLY A 433 0.40 -6.93 9.60
N GLY A 434 0.09 -6.40 10.78
CA GLY A 434 -1.11 -5.58 10.99
C GLY A 434 -1.16 -4.38 10.03
N GLY A 435 -0.02 -3.69 9.88
CA GLY A 435 0.17 -2.66 8.87
C GLY A 435 0.55 -3.26 7.52
N LEU A 436 1.63 -4.04 7.51
CA LEU A 436 2.22 -4.60 6.30
C LEU A 436 2.79 -5.99 6.54
N ALA A 437 2.60 -6.92 5.60
CA ALA A 437 3.38 -8.15 5.55
C ALA A 437 4.11 -8.29 4.21
N ILE A 438 5.36 -8.76 4.26
CA ILE A 438 6.18 -9.02 3.09
C ILE A 438 6.83 -10.40 3.16
N ARG A 439 6.78 -11.14 2.05
CA ARG A 439 7.35 -12.49 1.95
C ARG A 439 8.02 -12.78 0.61
N GLY A 440 9.03 -13.66 0.63
CA GLY A 440 9.66 -14.24 -0.56
C GLY A 440 10.98 -13.58 -0.95
N ALA A 441 11.95 -14.42 -1.32
CA ALA A 441 13.39 -14.12 -1.40
C ALA A 441 13.78 -12.95 -2.31
N THR A 442 12.89 -12.55 -3.22
CA THR A 442 13.14 -11.48 -4.20
C THR A 442 12.23 -10.28 -3.99
N SER A 443 11.35 -10.30 -3.00
CA SER A 443 10.45 -9.19 -2.67
C SER A 443 11.20 -8.16 -1.83
N SER A 444 10.94 -6.87 -2.06
CA SER A 444 11.54 -5.79 -1.25
C SER A 444 10.56 -4.69 -0.85
N LEU A 445 10.86 -4.09 0.29
CA LEU A 445 10.14 -2.94 0.85
C LEU A 445 11.13 -1.81 1.17
N HIS A 446 10.81 -0.61 0.70
CA HIS A 446 11.56 0.60 1.00
C HIS A 446 10.64 1.65 1.64
N ILE A 447 10.91 2.02 2.88
CA ILE A 447 10.20 3.06 3.64
C ILE A 447 11.14 4.24 3.82
N ASP A 448 10.74 5.40 3.29
CA ASP A 448 11.60 6.59 3.19
C ASP A 448 10.77 7.89 3.28
N GLY A 449 11.46 9.04 3.35
CA GLY A 449 10.87 10.38 3.29
C GLY A 449 9.97 10.68 4.48
N ALA A 450 10.40 10.32 5.70
CA ALA A 450 9.61 10.45 6.93
C ALA A 450 8.25 9.74 6.88
N SER A 451 8.18 8.59 6.19
CA SER A 451 6.98 7.73 6.18
C SER A 451 6.66 7.18 7.58
N ALA A 452 5.40 6.81 7.82
CA ALA A 452 4.93 6.35 9.11
C ALA A 452 4.13 5.04 9.05
N ILE A 453 4.36 4.13 9.99
CA ILE A 453 3.45 2.98 10.24
C ILE A 453 3.02 3.04 11.70
N SER A 454 1.74 3.31 11.96
CA SER A 454 1.30 3.59 13.32
C SER A 454 -0.01 2.94 13.72
N ARG A 455 -0.09 2.56 14.99
CA ARG A 455 -1.29 1.98 15.63
C ARG A 455 -1.84 0.75 14.90
N CYS A 456 -1.00 0.07 14.14
CA CYS A 456 -1.38 -1.16 13.48
C CYS A 456 -1.32 -2.33 14.47
N SER A 457 -2.13 -3.36 14.25
CA SER A 457 -2.19 -4.48 15.20
C SER A 457 -2.38 -5.86 14.59
N THR A 458 -1.87 -6.87 15.29
CA THR A 458 -2.28 -8.26 15.08
C THR A 458 -2.93 -8.86 16.32
N VAL A 459 -3.93 -9.74 16.13
CA VAL A 459 -4.63 -10.39 17.24
C VAL A 459 -3.85 -11.60 17.76
N GLY A 460 -3.41 -12.48 16.84
CA GLY A 460 -2.83 -13.78 17.20
C GLY A 460 -1.47 -14.11 16.57
N GLY A 461 -0.87 -13.20 15.81
CA GLY A 461 0.44 -13.46 15.20
C GLY A 461 1.40 -12.29 15.31
N ARG A 462 2.20 -12.03 14.28
CA ARG A 462 3.47 -11.32 14.43
C ARG A 462 3.56 -10.06 13.59
N GLY A 463 4.40 -9.12 14.04
CA GLY A 463 4.66 -7.88 13.31
C GLY A 463 3.43 -6.97 13.27
N GLY A 464 3.13 -6.29 14.37
CA GLY A 464 1.96 -5.41 14.47
C GLY A 464 1.99 -4.31 13.41
N GLY A 465 3.18 -3.74 13.20
CA GLY A 465 3.49 -2.86 12.09
C GLY A 465 3.85 -3.66 10.84
N ILE A 466 4.98 -4.37 10.87
CA ILE A 466 5.57 -5.08 9.74
C ILE A 466 5.92 -6.54 10.10
N HIS A 467 5.48 -7.48 9.27
CA HIS A 467 6.02 -8.85 9.26
C HIS A 467 6.90 -9.06 8.02
N VAL A 468 8.10 -9.62 8.20
CA VAL A 468 9.08 -9.87 7.14
C VAL A 468 9.52 -11.34 7.17
N SER A 469 9.37 -12.06 6.05
CA SER A 469 9.89 -13.43 5.91
C SER A 469 10.59 -13.65 4.58
N SER A 470 11.88 -13.99 4.65
CA SER A 470 12.75 -14.18 3.49
C SER A 470 12.70 -12.99 2.53
N SER A 471 12.79 -11.76 3.00
CA SER A 471 12.71 -10.56 2.14
C SER A 471 13.61 -9.44 2.64
N ASP A 472 13.84 -8.46 1.77
CA ASP A 472 14.67 -7.29 2.07
C ASP A 472 13.80 -6.08 2.44
N VAL A 473 14.15 -5.43 3.55
CA VAL A 473 13.42 -4.24 4.03
C VAL A 473 14.40 -3.14 4.40
N SER A 474 14.16 -1.93 3.91
CA SER A 474 14.87 -0.73 4.35
C SER A 474 13.93 0.30 4.95
N ILE A 475 14.25 0.79 6.15
CA ILE A 475 13.51 1.85 6.87
C ILE A 475 14.48 3.00 7.11
N LEU A 476 14.25 4.13 6.45
CA LEU A 476 15.25 5.18 6.29
C LEU A 476 14.71 6.58 6.62
N ASN A 477 15.64 7.51 6.86
CA ASN A 477 15.45 8.96 6.75
C ASN A 477 14.23 9.52 7.51
N GLY A 478 14.27 9.42 8.84
CA GLY A 478 13.27 9.99 9.73
C GLY A 478 11.95 9.22 9.78
N SER A 479 11.89 8.02 9.19
CA SER A 479 10.68 7.20 9.21
C SER A 479 10.31 6.77 10.64
N THR A 480 9.01 6.74 10.94
CA THR A 480 8.51 6.49 12.30
C THR A 480 7.56 5.30 12.34
N LEU A 481 7.82 4.36 13.23
CA LEU A 481 6.93 3.24 13.51
C LEU A 481 6.44 3.35 14.96
N ASP A 482 5.15 3.67 15.15
CA ASP A 482 4.62 4.12 16.44
C ASP A 482 3.39 3.34 16.92
N GLY A 483 3.37 2.90 18.17
CA GLY A 483 2.18 2.37 18.83
C GLY A 483 1.64 1.07 18.22
N ASN A 484 2.48 0.33 17.50
CA ASN A 484 2.11 -0.91 16.83
C ASN A 484 2.07 -2.09 17.82
N ARG A 485 1.11 -3.02 17.65
CA ARG A 485 0.86 -4.09 18.62
C ARG A 485 0.77 -5.47 17.99
N ALA A 486 1.35 -6.49 18.63
CA ALA A 486 1.25 -7.86 18.13
C ALA A 486 1.19 -8.89 19.26
N TYR A 487 0.90 -10.14 18.89
CA TYR A 487 1.19 -11.26 19.78
C TYR A 487 2.71 -11.42 19.92
N GLN A 488 3.48 -11.40 18.82
CA GLN A 488 4.97 -11.40 18.85
C GLN A 488 5.57 -10.35 17.92
N GLY A 489 6.59 -9.61 18.37
CA GLY A 489 7.20 -8.55 17.55
C GLY A 489 6.24 -7.39 17.32
N GLY A 490 6.10 -6.52 18.33
CA GLY A 490 5.04 -5.52 18.37
C GLY A 490 5.07 -4.58 17.17
N THR A 491 6.26 -4.15 16.75
CA THR A 491 6.42 -3.29 15.58
C THR A 491 6.90 -4.05 14.35
N VAL A 492 8.06 -4.68 14.40
CA VAL A 492 8.65 -5.45 13.29
C VAL A 492 9.03 -6.85 13.75
N TYR A 493 8.63 -7.84 12.97
CA TYR A 493 9.04 -9.22 13.15
C TYR A 493 9.75 -9.72 11.88
N ALA A 494 11.04 -9.99 11.96
CA ALA A 494 11.87 -10.47 10.84
C ALA A 494 12.29 -11.92 11.04
N THR A 495 12.13 -12.75 10.00
CA THR A 495 12.39 -14.20 10.07
C THR A 495 12.88 -14.79 8.76
N SER A 496 13.32 -16.06 8.77
CA SER A 496 13.58 -16.86 7.58
C SER A 496 14.63 -16.26 6.65
N ASN A 497 15.79 -15.86 7.19
CA ASN A 497 16.86 -15.15 6.46
C ASN A 497 16.39 -13.83 5.80
N SER A 498 15.57 -13.03 6.48
CA SER A 498 15.27 -11.66 6.02
C SER A 498 16.42 -10.71 6.31
N HIS A 499 16.58 -9.66 5.51
CA HIS A 499 17.58 -8.61 5.75
C HIS A 499 16.92 -7.26 5.97
N LEU A 500 17.20 -6.66 7.12
CA LEU A 500 16.66 -5.36 7.51
C LEU A 500 17.80 -4.32 7.55
N LYS A 501 17.57 -3.18 6.91
CA LYS A 501 18.43 -1.99 7.01
C LYS A 501 17.64 -0.84 7.61
N ILE A 502 18.01 -0.40 8.80
CA ILE A 502 17.35 0.66 9.55
C ILE A 502 18.34 1.81 9.75
N HIS A 503 18.00 3.00 9.27
CA HIS A 503 18.86 4.18 9.32
C HIS A 503 18.07 5.42 9.71
N ASP A 504 18.55 6.18 10.69
CA ASP A 504 17.96 7.44 11.15
C ASP A 504 16.44 7.38 11.36
N SER A 505 15.94 6.34 12.05
CA SER A 505 14.50 6.06 12.18
C SER A 505 14.05 5.90 13.64
N PHE A 506 12.75 6.04 13.87
CA PHE A 506 12.15 6.04 15.20
C PHE A 506 11.17 4.88 15.38
N PHE A 507 11.36 4.09 16.45
CA PHE A 507 10.48 2.99 16.84
C PHE A 507 9.93 3.32 18.22
N LYS A 508 8.62 3.61 18.29
CA LYS A 508 8.00 4.16 19.49
C LYS A 508 6.84 3.31 19.95
N GLU A 509 6.71 3.11 21.26
CA GLU A 509 5.49 2.57 21.88
C GLU A 509 5.02 1.21 21.30
N GLY A 510 5.95 0.46 20.70
CA GLY A 510 5.68 -0.85 20.12
C GLY A 510 5.46 -1.88 21.22
N ALA A 511 4.38 -2.66 21.15
CA ALA A 511 4.04 -3.62 22.19
C ALA A 511 3.79 -5.03 21.66
N ALA A 512 4.51 -6.02 22.19
CA ALA A 512 4.24 -7.44 21.96
C ALA A 512 3.66 -8.06 23.23
N ARG A 513 2.69 -8.98 23.11
CA ARG A 513 2.25 -9.79 24.25
C ARG A 513 3.32 -10.81 24.66
N ASP A 514 4.07 -11.32 23.69
CA ASP A 514 5.12 -12.32 23.85
C ASP A 514 6.27 -12.07 22.86
N GLY A 515 7.39 -11.51 23.34
CA GLY A 515 8.62 -11.35 22.55
C GLY A 515 9.12 -9.91 22.49
N GLY A 516 9.81 -9.52 21.42
CA GLY A 516 10.36 -8.18 21.25
C GLY A 516 9.27 -7.11 21.10
N GLY A 517 9.30 -6.05 21.91
CA GLY A 517 8.26 -4.99 21.83
C GLY A 517 8.29 -4.19 20.54
N CYS A 518 9.49 -3.82 20.08
CA CYS A 518 9.64 -3.14 18.79
C CYS A 518 10.18 -4.06 17.70
N LEU A 519 11.38 -4.61 17.83
CA LEU A 519 12.03 -5.41 16.80
C LEU A 519 12.30 -6.83 17.27
N VAL A 520 11.87 -7.81 16.48
CA VAL A 520 12.28 -9.22 16.63
C VAL A 520 13.08 -9.64 15.41
N VAL A 521 14.25 -10.25 15.65
CA VAL A 521 15.11 -10.83 14.61
C VAL A 521 15.30 -12.31 14.90
N HIS A 522 14.78 -13.15 14.00
CA HIS A 522 14.61 -14.59 14.23
C HIS A 522 15.04 -15.43 13.02
N ASP A 523 15.29 -16.73 13.21
CA ASP A 523 15.56 -17.71 12.15
C ASP A 523 16.54 -17.17 11.10
N LYS A 524 17.74 -16.81 11.57
CA LYS A 524 18.85 -16.30 10.73
C LYS A 524 18.56 -15.01 9.97
N ALA A 525 17.48 -14.29 10.30
CA ALA A 525 17.31 -12.93 9.83
C ALA A 525 18.41 -12.03 10.38
N GLN A 526 18.72 -10.97 9.63
CA GLN A 526 19.76 -10.00 9.95
C GLN A 526 19.19 -8.59 10.00
N ALA A 527 19.61 -7.79 10.96
CA ALA A 527 19.27 -6.37 11.01
C ALA A 527 20.52 -5.51 11.22
N VAL A 528 20.72 -4.54 10.33
CA VAL A 528 21.70 -3.46 10.49
C VAL A 528 20.95 -2.21 10.89
N VAL A 529 21.25 -1.65 12.06
CA VAL A 529 20.57 -0.51 12.65
C VAL A 529 21.56 0.61 12.92
N THR A 530 21.27 1.82 12.46
CA THR A 530 22.20 2.96 12.53
C THR A 530 21.44 4.24 12.81
N GLY A 531 21.95 5.11 13.69
CA GLY A 531 21.37 6.44 13.93
C GLY A 531 19.93 6.43 14.47
N SER A 532 19.45 5.30 15.00
CA SER A 532 18.01 5.08 15.23
C SER A 532 17.65 5.07 16.71
N VAL A 533 16.37 5.33 17.01
CA VAL A 533 15.85 5.45 18.38
C VAL A 533 14.72 4.46 18.61
N PHE A 534 14.82 3.67 19.67
CA PHE A 534 13.76 2.79 20.18
C PHE A 534 13.30 3.33 21.53
N GLU A 535 12.05 3.75 21.63
CA GLU A 535 11.53 4.46 22.80
C GLU A 535 10.20 3.87 23.27
N GLY A 536 10.04 3.60 24.56
CA GLY A 536 8.75 3.16 25.12
C GLY A 536 8.29 1.78 24.63
N CYS A 537 9.18 0.97 24.06
CA CYS A 537 8.84 -0.35 23.54
C CYS A 537 8.60 -1.36 24.68
N SER A 538 7.59 -2.24 24.54
CA SER A 538 7.26 -3.22 25.57
C SER A 538 7.07 -4.66 25.07
N GLY A 539 7.84 -5.59 25.62
CA GLY A 539 7.85 -7.01 25.24
C GLY A 539 6.79 -7.90 25.91
N ASN A 540 5.90 -7.35 26.74
CA ASN A 540 4.83 -8.09 27.44
C ASN A 540 3.50 -7.30 27.58
N GLY A 541 3.18 -6.46 26.60
CA GLY A 541 2.07 -5.51 26.69
C GLY A 541 2.40 -4.30 27.59
N ARG A 542 1.48 -3.35 27.73
CA ARG A 542 1.75 -2.08 28.44
C ARG A 542 1.88 -2.19 29.97
N GLU A 543 1.44 -3.31 30.53
CA GLU A 543 1.56 -3.59 31.97
C GLU A 543 2.62 -4.66 32.15
N ILE A 544 3.72 -4.33 32.84
CA ILE A 544 4.70 -5.33 33.28
C ILE A 544 3.96 -6.21 34.31
N PRO A 545 3.73 -7.51 34.04
CA PRO A 545 3.09 -8.39 35.03
C PRO A 545 3.88 -8.33 36.34
N SER A 546 3.20 -8.43 37.47
CA SER A 546 3.87 -8.36 38.77
C SER A 546 4.99 -9.40 38.81
N CYS A 547 6.23 -8.96 39.05
CA CYS A 547 7.39 -9.85 39.07
C CYS A 547 7.34 -10.89 40.22
N ASN A 548 6.28 -10.87 41.02
CA ASN A 548 6.03 -11.75 42.16
C ASN A 548 5.36 -13.09 41.79
N GLU A 549 4.85 -13.27 40.57
CA GLU A 549 4.12 -14.50 40.20
C GLU A 549 5.01 -15.72 39.89
N PHE A 550 6.33 -15.57 39.73
CA PHE A 550 7.24 -16.70 39.44
C PHE A 550 8.62 -16.57 40.12
N PRO A 551 8.70 -16.76 41.45
CA PRO A 551 9.98 -16.87 42.14
C PRO A 551 10.55 -18.29 41.94
N GLY A 552 11.66 -18.41 41.19
CA GLY A 552 12.48 -19.62 41.17
C GLY A 552 12.09 -20.67 40.12
N HIS A 553 12.54 -20.49 38.88
CA HIS A 553 13.12 -21.51 38.00
C HIS A 553 13.30 -20.88 36.60
N PHE A 554 14.56 -20.69 36.19
CA PHE A 554 14.97 -20.24 34.87
C PHE A 554 14.67 -21.32 33.81
N SER A 555 13.42 -21.48 33.40
CA SER A 555 13.07 -22.32 32.23
C SER A 555 12.83 -21.43 31.02
N THR A 556 13.75 -21.47 30.06
CA THR A 556 13.77 -20.70 28.80
C THR A 556 12.79 -21.23 27.74
N GLN A 557 11.83 -22.07 28.12
CA GLN A 557 10.96 -22.82 27.20
C GLN A 557 9.64 -22.11 26.86
N GLY A 558 9.42 -20.87 27.33
CA GLY A 558 8.23 -20.14 26.95
C GLY A 558 8.13 -18.72 27.50
N GLN A 559 8.20 -17.78 26.57
CA GLN A 559 7.55 -16.45 26.57
C GLN A 559 8.07 -15.37 27.53
N SER A 560 8.49 -14.25 26.92
CA SER A 560 8.66 -12.86 27.45
C SER A 560 10.02 -12.18 27.15
N GLY A 561 10.36 -12.02 25.85
CA GLY A 561 11.62 -11.39 25.37
C GLY A 561 11.73 -9.86 25.51
N GLY A 562 12.78 -9.28 24.90
CA GLY A 562 13.30 -7.94 25.22
C GLY A 562 12.42 -6.74 24.84
N GLY A 563 12.54 -5.63 25.57
CA GLY A 563 11.58 -4.53 25.46
C GLY A 563 11.63 -3.83 24.10
N ALA A 564 12.81 -3.39 23.66
CA ALA A 564 13.00 -2.87 22.31
C ALA A 564 13.32 -3.97 21.31
N LEU A 565 14.33 -4.79 21.61
CA LEU A 565 14.92 -5.74 20.68
C LEU A 565 14.93 -7.16 21.26
N TYR A 566 14.51 -8.13 20.45
CA TYR A 566 14.64 -9.54 20.77
C TYR A 566 15.26 -10.33 19.62
N VAL A 567 16.43 -10.92 19.87
CA VAL A 567 17.20 -11.68 18.88
C VAL A 567 17.18 -13.15 19.24
N ARG A 568 16.81 -14.02 18.31
CA ARG A 568 16.71 -15.45 18.60
C ARG A 568 16.97 -16.40 17.43
N ASN A 569 17.30 -17.66 17.75
CA ASN A 569 17.43 -18.77 16.80
C ASN A 569 18.29 -18.43 15.57
N GLY A 570 19.51 -17.99 15.83
CA GLY A 570 20.49 -17.60 14.81
C GLY A 570 20.28 -16.22 14.21
N GLY A 571 19.33 -15.43 14.72
CA GLY A 571 19.18 -14.02 14.31
C GLY A 571 20.44 -13.21 14.64
N GLU A 572 20.74 -12.22 13.78
CA GLU A 572 21.93 -11.38 13.90
C GLU A 572 21.56 -9.90 13.86
N VAL A 573 22.13 -9.11 14.77
CA VAL A 573 21.91 -7.66 14.82
C VAL A 573 23.23 -6.93 14.95
N ASP A 574 23.40 -5.93 14.11
CA ASP A 574 24.49 -4.97 14.16
C ASP A 574 23.90 -3.57 14.34
N MET A 575 24.04 -2.98 15.53
CA MET A 575 23.47 -1.69 15.88
C MET A 575 24.58 -0.68 16.20
N ARG A 576 24.57 0.46 15.52
CA ARG A 576 25.56 1.53 15.72
C ARG A 576 24.92 2.89 15.97
N ALA A 577 25.55 3.73 16.80
CA ALA A 577 25.17 5.12 17.03
C ALA A 577 23.65 5.30 17.27
N SER A 578 23.08 4.44 18.10
CA SER A 578 21.62 4.32 18.29
C SER A 578 21.24 4.37 19.77
N SER A 579 19.96 4.58 20.07
CA SER A 579 19.48 4.63 21.45
C SER A 579 18.27 3.73 21.69
N ILE A 580 18.22 3.13 22.88
CA ILE A 580 17.12 2.34 23.41
C ILE A 580 16.73 2.95 24.76
N ILE A 581 15.54 3.53 24.84
CA ILE A 581 15.16 4.39 25.95
C ILE A 581 13.79 3.99 26.50
N ASN A 582 13.66 3.91 27.82
CA ASN A 582 12.36 3.72 28.48
C ASN A 582 11.61 2.46 28.01
N CYS A 583 12.34 1.40 27.71
CA CYS A 583 11.75 0.14 27.22
C CYS A 583 11.51 -0.84 28.38
N SER A 584 10.52 -1.72 28.22
CA SER A 584 10.16 -2.67 29.27
C SER A 584 9.92 -4.08 28.77
N ALA A 585 10.28 -5.07 29.58
CA ALA A 585 9.99 -6.47 29.30
C ALA A 585 9.96 -7.28 30.60
N ARG A 586 9.64 -8.57 30.52
CA ARG A 586 9.87 -9.50 31.62
C ARG A 586 11.36 -9.84 31.71
N TRP A 587 12.00 -10.05 30.56
CA TRP A 587 13.43 -10.34 30.45
C TRP A 587 14.11 -9.43 29.42
N GLY A 588 15.17 -8.73 29.81
CA GLY A 588 15.94 -7.86 28.90
C GLY A 588 15.18 -6.59 28.55
N GLY A 589 15.00 -5.67 29.51
CA GLY A 589 14.12 -4.49 29.34
C GLY A 589 14.46 -3.62 28.13
N GLY A 590 15.74 -3.56 27.74
CA GLY A 590 16.15 -3.00 26.44
C GLY A 590 16.25 -4.09 25.37
N VAL A 591 17.23 -4.98 25.51
CA VAL A 591 17.53 -6.05 24.54
C VAL A 591 17.55 -7.40 25.23
N ALA A 592 17.04 -8.42 24.54
CA ALA A 592 17.28 -9.82 24.89
C ALA A 592 17.81 -10.60 23.67
N SER A 593 18.78 -11.47 23.90
CA SER A 593 19.29 -12.41 22.89
C SER A 593 19.27 -13.83 23.41
N ILE A 594 18.78 -14.80 22.64
CA ILE A 594 18.82 -16.25 22.96
C ILE A 594 19.17 -17.02 21.69
N GLU A 595 20.31 -17.71 21.66
CA GLU A 595 20.86 -18.31 20.43
C GLU A 595 21.07 -17.29 19.30
N GLY A 596 21.34 -16.02 19.64
CA GLY A 596 21.53 -14.92 18.68
C GLY A 596 22.93 -14.31 18.70
N VAL A 597 23.23 -13.49 17.70
CA VAL A 597 24.46 -12.68 17.62
C VAL A 597 24.09 -11.20 17.64
N VAL A 598 24.66 -10.45 18.57
CA VAL A 598 24.36 -9.01 18.71
C VAL A 598 25.65 -8.20 18.85
N GLU A 599 25.85 -7.25 17.95
CA GLU A 599 26.94 -6.28 18.00
C GLU A 599 26.34 -4.89 18.24
N LEU A 600 26.73 -4.25 19.35
CA LEU A 600 26.33 -2.88 19.68
C LEU A 600 27.58 -1.99 19.69
N ARG A 601 27.58 -0.90 18.90
CA ARG A 601 28.65 0.11 18.91
C ARG A 601 28.07 1.50 19.15
N GLU A 602 28.61 2.25 20.11
CA GLU A 602 28.13 3.62 20.37
C GLU A 602 26.61 3.65 20.65
N VAL A 603 26.12 2.62 21.34
CA VAL A 603 24.69 2.48 21.67
C VAL A 603 24.46 2.93 23.10
N THR A 604 23.41 3.73 23.30
CA THR A 604 22.92 4.10 24.64
C THR A 604 21.66 3.32 24.95
N ILE A 605 21.65 2.57 26.05
CA ILE A 605 20.48 1.89 26.60
C ILE A 605 20.16 2.53 27.94
N SER A 606 19.02 3.20 28.07
CA SER A 606 18.70 3.90 29.30
C SER A 606 17.24 3.75 29.74
N ASP A 607 17.03 3.87 31.05
CA ASP A 607 15.70 3.92 31.66
C ASP A 607 14.85 2.66 31.37
N CYS A 608 15.51 1.53 31.06
CA CYS A 608 14.84 0.29 30.75
C CYS A 608 14.46 -0.49 32.01
N ARG A 609 13.36 -1.25 31.96
CA ARG A 609 12.86 -2.01 33.11
C ARG A 609 12.57 -3.46 32.75
N ALA A 610 13.00 -4.38 33.61
CA ALA A 610 12.56 -5.77 33.51
C ALA A 610 12.39 -6.47 34.86
N CYS A 611 11.78 -7.65 34.84
CA CYS A 611 11.79 -8.50 36.04
C CYS A 611 13.18 -9.10 36.26
N THR A 612 13.86 -9.47 35.18
CA THR A 612 15.26 -9.91 35.15
C THR A 612 15.96 -9.21 33.99
N ALA A 613 17.23 -8.82 34.15
CA ALA A 613 18.02 -8.18 33.09
C ALA A 613 17.42 -6.83 32.64
N GLY A 614 17.63 -5.76 33.42
CA GLY A 614 16.95 -4.48 33.21
C GLY A 614 17.24 -3.83 31.86
N ALA A 615 18.51 -3.80 31.43
CA ALA A 615 18.90 -3.31 30.11
C ALA A 615 19.15 -4.46 29.11
N LEU A 616 20.08 -5.38 29.42
CA LEU A 616 20.53 -6.42 28.49
C LEU A 616 20.40 -7.83 29.07
N LEU A 617 19.71 -8.72 28.36
CA LEU A 617 19.77 -10.16 28.59
C LEU A 617 20.59 -10.84 27.49
N VAL A 618 21.64 -11.55 27.89
CA VAL A 618 22.44 -12.40 27.01
C VAL A 618 22.21 -13.85 27.40
N GLY A 619 21.19 -14.45 26.80
CA GLY A 619 20.73 -15.80 27.10
C GLY A 619 21.55 -16.89 26.40
N LYS A 620 21.26 -18.15 26.75
CA LYS A 620 21.95 -19.36 26.27
C LYS A 620 22.40 -19.30 24.81
N SER A 621 23.65 -19.71 24.56
CA SER A 621 24.28 -19.80 23.23
C SER A 621 24.32 -18.49 22.43
N SER A 622 24.06 -17.35 23.07
CA SER A 622 24.19 -16.04 22.42
C SER A 622 25.62 -15.53 22.47
N LYS A 623 25.96 -14.72 21.48
CA LYS A 623 27.21 -13.94 21.45
C LYS A 623 26.86 -12.47 21.40
N MET A 624 27.45 -11.68 22.29
CA MET A 624 27.24 -10.23 22.30
C MET A 624 28.56 -9.47 22.34
N GLU A 625 28.72 -8.51 21.45
CA GLU A 625 29.83 -7.58 21.42
C GLU A 625 29.33 -6.17 21.73
N LEU A 626 29.97 -5.52 22.70
CA LEU A 626 29.66 -4.16 23.12
C LEU A 626 30.89 -3.29 22.94
N TYR A 627 30.79 -2.20 22.18
CA TYR A 627 31.88 -1.26 21.97
C TYR A 627 31.40 0.16 22.22
N ALA A 628 32.05 0.91 23.11
CA ALA A 628 31.70 2.31 23.41
C ALA A 628 30.21 2.52 23.78
N CYS A 629 29.60 1.56 24.49
CA CYS A 629 28.18 1.59 24.84
C CYS A 629 27.94 2.16 26.25
N THR A 630 26.78 2.79 26.46
CA THR A 630 26.34 3.28 27.77
C THR A 630 25.04 2.60 28.18
N LEU A 631 25.02 1.95 29.35
CA LEU A 631 23.84 1.31 29.94
C LEU A 631 23.52 2.01 31.26
N SER A 632 22.43 2.77 31.31
CA SER A 632 22.16 3.62 32.47
C SER A 632 20.73 3.58 32.97
N ARG A 633 20.54 3.89 34.25
CA ARG A 633 19.21 4.07 34.88
C ARG A 633 18.23 2.91 34.64
N SER A 634 18.74 1.71 34.38
CA SER A 634 17.92 0.54 34.12
C SER A 634 17.62 -0.21 35.41
N VAL A 635 16.43 -0.80 35.50
CA VAL A 635 15.89 -1.40 36.73
C VAL A 635 15.53 -2.86 36.50
N SER A 636 15.98 -3.74 37.39
CA SER A 636 15.56 -5.15 37.44
C SER A 636 14.95 -5.46 38.80
N SER A 637 13.89 -6.29 38.85
CA SER A 637 13.35 -6.78 40.14
C SER A 637 14.10 -7.98 40.70
N GLY A 638 14.90 -8.65 39.87
CA GLY A 638 15.74 -9.78 40.23
C GLY A 638 17.20 -9.42 40.08
N GLU A 639 17.86 -10.07 39.13
CA GLU A 639 19.30 -9.93 38.87
C GLU A 639 19.56 -9.11 37.58
N GLY A 640 20.76 -8.54 37.50
CA GLY A 640 21.33 -7.90 36.31
C GLY A 640 20.63 -6.63 35.86
N ALA A 641 20.56 -5.57 36.69
CA ALA A 641 19.89 -4.33 36.29
C ALA A 641 20.42 -3.72 34.98
N ALA A 642 21.74 -3.75 34.77
CA ALA A 642 22.36 -3.35 33.51
C ALA A 642 22.44 -4.53 32.53
N MET A 643 22.92 -5.68 33.00
CA MET A 643 23.17 -6.84 32.15
C MET A 643 23.09 -8.16 32.93
N LEU A 644 22.49 -9.17 32.32
CA LEU A 644 22.58 -10.56 32.78
C LEU A 644 23.11 -11.45 31.65
N VAL A 645 24.08 -12.31 31.98
CA VAL A 645 24.68 -13.28 31.06
C VAL A 645 24.41 -14.70 31.56
N GLU A 646 23.66 -15.48 30.80
CA GLU A 646 23.28 -16.85 31.14
C GLU A 646 24.35 -17.89 30.78
N SER A 647 24.23 -19.10 31.34
CA SER A 647 25.09 -20.24 31.04
C SER A 647 25.19 -20.50 29.53
N GLY A 648 26.41 -20.64 29.02
CA GLY A 648 26.68 -20.91 27.62
C GLY A 648 26.59 -19.69 26.70
N ALA A 649 26.35 -18.50 27.24
CA ALA A 649 26.48 -17.24 26.51
C ALA A 649 27.89 -16.66 26.61
N SER A 650 28.26 -15.80 25.65
CA SER A 650 29.55 -15.11 25.60
C SER A 650 29.37 -13.62 25.35
N VAL A 651 30.07 -12.80 26.13
CA VAL A 651 30.07 -11.34 25.98
C VAL A 651 31.50 -10.81 25.90
N VAL A 652 31.74 -9.94 24.92
CA VAL A 652 32.94 -9.10 24.81
C VAL A 652 32.54 -7.65 24.97
N ALA A 653 33.08 -6.97 25.97
CA ALA A 653 32.74 -5.57 26.29
C ALA A 653 33.97 -4.68 26.26
N GLN A 654 33.98 -3.66 25.40
CA GLN A 654 35.07 -2.70 25.31
C GLN A 654 34.57 -1.27 25.47
N ASN A 655 35.19 -0.50 26.37
CA ASN A 655 34.82 0.89 26.65
C ASN A 655 33.32 1.04 27.02
N VAL A 656 32.82 0.21 27.93
CA VAL A 656 31.39 0.22 28.31
C VAL A 656 31.17 1.00 29.60
N ILE A 657 30.15 1.84 29.63
CA ILE A 657 29.75 2.62 30.82
C ILE A 657 28.45 2.06 31.38
N LEU A 658 28.46 1.64 32.64
CA LEU A 658 27.27 1.24 33.39
C LEU A 658 27.03 2.27 34.49
N SER A 659 25.88 2.95 34.54
CA SER A 659 25.65 4.00 35.54
C SER A 659 24.23 4.02 36.10
N ALA A 660 24.11 4.15 37.43
CA ALA A 660 22.83 4.34 38.12
C ALA A 660 21.77 3.23 37.83
N ASN A 661 22.22 2.00 37.58
CA ASN A 661 21.34 0.83 37.42
C ASN A 661 20.97 0.25 38.79
N ASP A 662 19.76 -0.29 38.91
CA ASP A 662 19.15 -0.64 40.21
C ASP A 662 18.54 -2.05 40.20
N ALA A 663 19.08 -2.96 41.02
CA ALA A 663 18.53 -4.29 41.26
C ALA A 663 18.64 -4.70 42.74
N PRO A 664 17.71 -5.53 43.27
CA PRO A 664 17.74 -5.96 44.67
C PRO A 664 18.91 -6.87 45.04
N GLN A 665 19.35 -7.72 44.12
CA GLN A 665 20.32 -8.81 44.40
C GLN A 665 21.75 -8.48 43.94
N ASP A 666 21.89 -7.62 42.93
CA ASP A 666 23.17 -7.14 42.39
C ASP A 666 23.03 -5.69 41.91
N THR A 667 24.15 -5.01 41.72
CA THR A 667 24.19 -3.58 41.41
C THR A 667 24.32 -3.31 39.89
N GLY A 668 24.18 -4.33 39.03
CA GLY A 668 24.12 -4.09 37.59
C GLY A 668 24.48 -5.25 36.69
N VAL A 669 25.49 -6.06 37.01
CA VAL A 669 25.93 -7.16 36.12
C VAL A 669 25.93 -8.50 36.83
N HIS A 670 25.19 -9.46 36.26
CA HIS A 670 25.16 -10.85 36.70
C HIS A 670 25.72 -11.79 35.63
N VAL A 671 26.67 -12.64 36.01
CA VAL A 671 27.26 -13.67 35.12
C VAL A 671 27.05 -15.06 35.71
N ALA A 672 26.20 -15.85 35.05
CA ALA A 672 25.83 -17.19 35.47
C ALA A 672 26.96 -18.22 35.26
N LEU A 673 26.81 -19.39 35.89
CA LEU A 673 27.78 -20.48 35.79
C LEU A 673 27.88 -20.97 34.34
N GLY A 674 29.10 -21.14 33.82
CA GLY A 674 29.33 -21.59 32.45
C GLY A 674 29.16 -20.51 31.37
N ALA A 675 28.95 -19.24 31.75
CA ALA A 675 29.03 -18.10 30.86
C ALA A 675 30.48 -17.63 30.64
N GLU A 676 30.72 -16.90 29.54
CA GLU A 676 31.99 -16.24 29.25
C GLU A 676 31.80 -14.72 29.20
N PHE A 677 32.67 -13.99 29.88
CA PHE A 677 32.63 -12.53 29.94
C PHE A 677 34.06 -11.98 29.89
N ASP A 678 34.40 -11.30 28.81
CA ASP A 678 35.68 -10.59 28.63
C ASP A 678 35.40 -9.10 28.49
N ALA A 679 35.94 -8.28 29.39
CA ALA A 679 35.80 -6.84 29.32
C ALA A 679 37.15 -6.12 29.37
N ALA A 680 37.30 -5.15 28.48
CA ALA A 680 38.42 -4.21 28.41
C ALA A 680 37.89 -2.78 28.56
N VAL A 681 38.24 -2.12 29.67
CA VAL A 681 37.78 -0.78 30.05
C VAL A 681 36.26 -0.77 30.31
N LEU A 682 35.89 -1.04 31.56
CA LEU A 682 34.51 -1.03 32.05
C LEU A 682 34.38 0.05 33.13
N TYR A 683 33.43 0.98 32.96
CA TYR A 683 33.12 2.02 33.94
C TYR A 683 31.86 1.64 34.72
N LEU A 684 31.95 1.64 36.04
CA LEU A 684 30.82 1.36 36.93
C LEU A 684 30.52 2.61 37.75
N GLY A 685 29.33 3.18 37.55
CA GLY A 685 28.79 4.34 38.23
C GLY A 685 27.68 3.97 39.21
N HIS A 686 27.84 4.34 40.48
CA HIS A 686 26.95 3.96 41.56
C HIS A 686 25.81 4.98 41.79
N LYS A 687 24.65 4.55 42.30
CA LYS A 687 23.55 5.43 42.78
C LYS A 687 23.71 5.70 44.28
N CYS A 688 23.73 6.94 44.76
CA CYS A 688 23.84 7.20 46.20
C CYS A 688 22.59 6.71 46.95
N THR A 689 22.71 5.69 47.80
CA THR A 689 21.63 5.17 48.65
C THR A 689 22.05 5.11 50.13
N ALA A 690 21.07 5.21 51.03
CA ALA A 690 21.30 5.24 52.49
C ALA A 690 21.58 3.84 53.11
N THR A 691 21.45 2.77 52.34
CA THR A 691 21.64 1.37 52.74
C THR A 691 22.86 0.76 52.06
N ALA A 692 23.52 -0.23 52.68
CA ALA A 692 24.64 -0.93 52.05
C ALA A 692 24.21 -1.53 50.68
N PRO A 693 24.86 -1.16 49.58
CA PRO A 693 24.42 -1.58 48.25
C PRO A 693 24.70 -3.07 47.99
N PRO A 694 23.89 -3.74 47.15
CA PRO A 694 24.20 -5.08 46.67
C PRO A 694 25.52 -5.09 45.85
N PRO A 695 26.15 -6.26 45.65
CA PRO A 695 27.43 -6.36 44.94
C PRO A 695 27.33 -5.82 43.50
N LEU A 696 28.29 -4.97 43.10
CA LEU A 696 28.39 -4.36 41.76
C LEU A 696 28.42 -5.36 40.61
N PHE A 697 28.98 -6.54 40.88
CA PHE A 697 29.20 -7.58 39.92
C PHE A 697 29.13 -8.93 40.64
N THR A 698 28.34 -9.86 40.12
CA THR A 698 28.22 -11.22 40.66
C THR A 698 28.58 -12.27 39.61
N ALA A 699 29.41 -13.25 39.99
CA ALA A 699 29.82 -14.37 39.13
C ALA A 699 29.68 -15.70 39.86
N ALA A 700 29.22 -16.74 39.16
CA ALA A 700 28.83 -18.00 39.80
C ALA A 700 29.94 -19.06 39.96
N GLU A 701 31.17 -18.91 39.42
CA GLU A 701 32.40 -19.69 39.79
C GLU A 701 33.57 -19.47 38.79
N LYS A 702 33.31 -19.27 37.49
CA LYS A 702 34.34 -18.98 36.46
C LYS A 702 34.66 -17.48 36.48
N LEU A 703 35.94 -17.12 36.58
CA LEU A 703 36.38 -15.72 36.65
C LEU A 703 36.09 -14.99 35.33
N PRO A 704 35.31 -13.89 35.33
CA PRO A 704 35.28 -12.99 34.19
C PRO A 704 36.68 -12.40 33.99
N LEU A 705 37.10 -12.26 32.74
CA LEU A 705 38.34 -11.56 32.42
C LEU A 705 38.03 -10.06 32.39
N LEU A 706 38.53 -9.31 33.37
CA LEU A 706 38.33 -7.86 33.46
C LEU A 706 39.68 -7.15 33.35
N ARG A 707 39.83 -6.28 32.36
CA ARG A 707 41.01 -5.43 32.14
C ARG A 707 40.57 -3.97 32.23
N GLY A 708 41.21 -3.15 33.06
CA GLY A 708 40.93 -1.71 33.13
C GLY A 708 39.57 -1.31 33.72
N LEU A 709 39.09 -2.01 34.76
CA LEU A 709 37.87 -1.65 35.50
C LEU A 709 38.05 -0.28 36.20
N ARG A 710 37.09 0.62 36.04
CA ARG A 710 37.06 1.96 36.68
C ARG A 710 35.76 2.16 37.46
N LEU A 711 35.88 2.66 38.69
CA LEU A 711 34.72 2.97 39.55
C LEU A 711 34.55 4.49 39.63
N LYS A 712 33.36 5.00 39.29
CA LYS A 712 32.99 6.42 39.45
C LYS A 712 31.94 6.54 40.55
N MET A 713 32.34 7.13 41.69
CA MET A 713 31.42 7.45 42.79
C MET A 713 30.80 8.84 42.58
N PRO A 714 29.49 9.03 42.84
CA PRO A 714 28.92 10.37 42.84
C PRO A 714 29.49 11.24 43.97
N PRO A 715 29.64 12.57 43.77
CA PRO A 715 30.09 13.49 44.82
C PRO A 715 29.19 13.42 46.06
N GLY A 716 29.79 13.31 47.26
CA GLY A 716 29.05 13.27 48.53
C GLY A 716 28.57 11.87 48.99
N CYS A 717 28.79 10.82 48.18
CA CYS A 717 28.61 9.44 48.62
C CYS A 717 29.75 9.02 49.57
N ALA A 718 29.41 8.50 50.76
CA ALA A 718 30.40 7.79 51.58
C ALA A 718 30.77 6.46 50.91
N LEU A 719 32.06 6.11 50.85
CA LEU A 719 32.50 4.76 50.48
C LEU A 719 31.76 3.76 51.37
N PRO A 720 30.92 2.86 50.83
CA PRO A 720 30.30 1.86 51.67
C PRO A 720 31.44 0.97 52.17
N GLY A 721 31.60 0.83 53.49
CA GLY A 721 32.58 -0.08 54.10
C GLY A 721 32.47 -1.50 53.51
N PRO A 722 33.44 -2.39 53.73
CA PRO A 722 34.01 -3.40 52.80
C PRO A 722 33.03 -4.18 51.89
N SER A 723 32.25 -3.49 51.05
CA SER A 723 31.08 -4.03 50.32
C SER A 723 31.26 -4.06 48.81
N ILE A 724 32.44 -3.70 48.29
CA ILE A 724 32.89 -4.28 47.01
C ILE A 724 33.27 -5.75 47.28
N ARG A 725 32.26 -6.58 47.59
CA ARG A 725 32.39 -8.04 47.59
C ARG A 725 32.14 -8.50 46.17
N LEU A 726 33.21 -8.69 45.41
CA LEU A 726 33.20 -9.70 44.35
C LEU A 726 32.97 -11.04 45.06
N VAL A 727 31.71 -11.49 45.08
CA VAL A 727 31.36 -12.75 45.75
C VAL A 727 32.08 -13.88 44.99
N ASN A 728 32.91 -14.65 45.71
CA ASN A 728 33.68 -15.83 45.28
C ASN A 728 35.06 -15.70 44.59
N ASN A 729 35.75 -14.55 44.57
CA ASN A 729 37.23 -14.54 44.36
C ASN A 729 37.86 -13.15 44.57
N PRO A 730 39.14 -13.05 44.99
CA PRO A 730 39.91 -11.84 44.73
C PRO A 730 40.11 -11.77 43.21
N ALA A 731 39.47 -10.81 42.53
CA ALA A 731 39.80 -10.58 41.13
C ALA A 731 41.30 -10.30 41.04
N ALA A 732 42.03 -11.14 40.29
CA ALA A 732 43.33 -10.77 39.79
C ALA A 732 43.09 -9.71 38.71
N MET A 733 42.91 -8.45 39.13
CA MET A 733 43.04 -7.34 38.20
C MET A 733 44.49 -7.37 37.71
N PRO A 734 44.72 -7.41 36.39
CA PRO A 734 46.08 -7.32 35.90
C PRO A 734 46.61 -5.92 36.24
N THR A 735 47.61 -5.91 37.11
CA THR A 735 48.44 -4.76 37.45
C THR A 735 49.34 -4.40 36.26
N CYS A 736 49.82 -3.16 36.18
CA CYS A 736 50.85 -2.81 35.18
C CYS A 736 52.09 -3.71 35.30
N GLU A 737 52.37 -4.20 36.50
CA GLU A 737 53.46 -5.15 36.76
C GLU A 737 53.21 -6.53 36.15
N SER A 738 51.96 -7.02 36.13
CA SER A 738 51.60 -8.38 35.70
C SER A 738 51.22 -8.49 34.22
N SER A 739 50.89 -7.39 33.55
CA SER A 739 50.60 -7.39 32.12
C SER A 739 50.87 -6.02 31.47
N PRO A 740 52.00 -5.87 30.74
CA PRO A 740 52.32 -4.63 30.02
C PRO A 740 51.26 -4.24 28.97
N ALA A 741 50.47 -5.20 28.48
CA ALA A 741 49.38 -4.93 27.53
C ALA A 741 48.21 -4.12 28.14
N VAL A 742 48.13 -4.04 29.47
CA VAL A 742 47.12 -3.25 30.21
C VAL A 742 47.52 -1.77 30.28
N CYS A 743 48.80 -1.47 30.16
CA CYS A 743 49.37 -0.13 30.28
C CYS A 743 49.99 0.21 28.91
N ALA A 744 49.29 1.03 28.10
CA ALA A 744 49.74 1.36 26.74
C ALA A 744 51.21 1.80 26.71
N GLU A 745 51.97 1.49 25.64
CA GLU A 745 53.43 1.71 25.54
C GLU A 745 53.93 3.12 25.94
N ASN A 746 53.06 4.14 25.93
CA ASN A 746 53.39 5.54 26.24
C ASN A 746 52.59 6.14 27.43
N ALA A 747 51.85 5.34 28.18
CA ALA A 747 51.11 5.82 29.36
C ALA A 747 51.98 5.66 30.62
N THR A 748 52.03 6.70 31.47
CA THR A 748 52.56 6.53 32.83
C THR A 748 51.45 5.96 33.69
N CYS A 749 51.59 4.71 34.08
CA CYS A 749 50.57 4.01 34.82
C CYS A 749 51.10 3.55 36.18
N THR A 750 50.34 3.82 37.23
CA THR A 750 50.62 3.33 38.58
C THR A 750 49.48 2.47 39.07
N ASP A 751 49.83 1.34 39.64
CA ASP A 751 48.91 0.42 40.27
C ASP A 751 48.33 1.07 41.55
N THR A 752 47.12 1.59 41.44
CA THR A 752 46.41 2.27 42.54
C THR A 752 45.43 1.33 43.22
N ALA A 753 45.51 1.27 44.56
CA ALA A 753 44.58 0.49 45.36
C ALA A 753 43.16 1.03 45.16
N VAL A 754 42.26 0.16 44.70
CA VAL A 754 40.84 0.52 44.48
C VAL A 754 40.16 0.85 45.81
N LEU A 755 40.63 0.25 46.91
CA LEU A 755 40.22 0.47 48.30
C LEU A 755 41.43 0.30 49.24
N SER A 756 41.56 1.16 50.25
CA SER A 756 42.60 1.02 51.28
C SER A 756 42.38 -0.25 52.12
N GLY A 757 43.32 -1.21 52.08
CA GLY A 757 43.26 -2.47 52.85
C GLY A 757 42.77 -3.70 52.08
N HIS A 758 42.69 -3.66 50.74
CA HIS A 758 42.30 -4.78 49.89
C HIS A 758 43.33 -5.09 48.80
N SER A 759 43.32 -6.33 48.29
CA SER A 759 44.20 -6.82 47.21
C SER A 759 43.76 -6.42 45.79
N LEU A 760 42.76 -5.55 45.66
CA LEU A 760 42.28 -5.05 44.36
C LEU A 760 43.02 -3.76 44.00
N VAL A 761 43.79 -3.84 42.92
CA VAL A 761 44.63 -2.75 42.43
C VAL A 761 44.27 -2.53 40.96
N SER A 762 43.88 -1.31 40.59
CA SER A 762 43.62 -0.94 39.20
C SER A 762 44.72 -0.01 38.70
N PRO A 763 45.19 -0.17 37.46
CA PRO A 763 46.16 0.75 36.90
C PRO A 763 45.49 2.10 36.61
N GLU A 764 45.93 3.14 37.33
CA GLU A 764 45.65 4.53 36.97
C GLU A 764 46.73 5.01 36.00
N CYS A 765 46.30 5.36 34.79
CA CYS A 765 47.19 5.83 33.73
C CYS A 765 46.96 7.32 33.47
N THR A 766 48.02 8.12 33.58
CA THR A 766 48.05 9.51 33.14
C THR A 766 48.68 9.61 31.75
N CYS A 767 47.96 10.26 30.83
CA CYS A 767 48.45 10.66 29.51
C CYS A 767 48.24 12.17 29.37
N GLU A 768 49.13 12.86 28.65
CA GLU A 768 48.92 14.26 28.27
C GLU A 768 47.63 14.35 27.41
N PRO A 769 46.67 15.24 27.75
CA PRO A 769 45.40 15.29 27.04
C PRO A 769 45.57 15.80 25.60
N PRO A 770 44.98 15.15 24.57
CA PRO A 770 44.85 15.78 23.26
C PRO A 770 43.81 16.90 23.33
N SER A 771 44.10 18.04 22.72
CA SER A 771 43.11 19.09 22.49
C SER A 771 42.03 18.58 21.51
N LEU A 772 40.84 18.25 22.02
CA LEU A 772 39.67 17.88 21.20
C LEU A 772 38.59 18.96 21.26
N PRO A 773 37.92 19.27 20.13
CA PRO A 773 36.82 20.23 20.09
C PRO A 773 35.48 19.50 20.30
N PHE A 774 34.95 19.51 21.52
CA PHE A 774 33.53 19.18 21.78
C PHE A 774 32.90 20.36 22.51
N ALA A 775 31.93 21.01 21.86
CA ALA A 775 31.06 22.01 22.45
C ALA A 775 29.62 21.44 22.46
N GLY A 776 29.00 21.31 23.64
CA GLY A 776 27.58 20.97 23.73
C GLY A 776 27.14 19.97 24.81
N LEU A 777 27.78 19.91 25.98
CA LEU A 777 27.22 19.23 27.16
C LEU A 777 27.11 20.25 28.30
N GLY A 778 25.96 20.26 28.99
CA GLY A 778 25.63 21.22 30.06
C GLY A 778 26.52 21.06 31.29
N GLU A 779 26.65 22.15 32.07
CA GLU A 779 27.68 22.38 33.09
C GLU A 779 27.66 21.48 34.34
N ASP A 780 26.81 20.44 34.43
CA ASP A 780 26.72 19.55 35.61
C ASP A 780 27.28 18.14 35.40
N GLU A 781 27.84 17.82 34.23
CA GLU A 781 28.52 16.54 33.97
C GLU A 781 30.02 16.75 33.76
N GLU A 782 30.83 16.54 34.81
CA GLU A 782 32.28 16.39 34.63
C GLU A 782 32.56 15.19 33.72
N THR A 783 32.90 15.50 32.47
CA THR A 783 33.32 14.59 31.40
C THR A 783 34.54 13.80 31.84
N VAL A 784 34.36 12.53 32.17
CA VAL A 784 35.44 11.55 32.08
C VAL A 784 35.53 11.20 30.60
N ALA A 785 36.47 11.82 29.89
CA ALA A 785 36.64 11.62 28.46
C ALA A 785 36.78 10.11 28.14
N PRO A 786 36.02 9.56 27.19
CA PRO A 786 36.17 8.16 26.78
C PRO A 786 37.57 7.95 26.19
N PHE A 787 38.16 6.79 26.48
CA PHE A 787 39.45 6.38 25.94
C PHE A 787 39.32 6.17 24.41
N VAL A 788 39.60 7.21 23.64
CA VAL A 788 39.90 7.11 22.21
C VAL A 788 41.29 6.47 22.10
N ARG A 789 41.46 5.43 21.27
CA ARG A 789 42.78 4.91 20.86
C ARG A 789 43.69 6.09 20.49
N GLY A 790 44.59 6.51 21.37
CA GLY A 790 45.21 7.82 21.16
C GLY A 790 46.37 8.19 22.09
N CYS A 791 47.24 7.25 22.46
CA CYS A 791 48.62 7.66 22.71
C CYS A 791 49.35 7.73 21.36
N VAL A 792 48.96 8.67 20.49
CA VAL A 792 49.64 8.86 19.19
C VAL A 792 50.88 9.71 19.43
N LYS A 793 52.02 9.23 18.94
CA LYS A 793 53.26 10.02 18.85
C LYS A 793 52.96 11.28 18.01
N GLN A 794 53.03 12.48 18.61
CA GLN A 794 52.94 13.73 17.85
C GLN A 794 54.02 13.71 16.76
N LEU A 795 53.60 13.70 15.48
CA LEU A 795 54.49 14.10 14.39
C LEU A 795 54.59 15.63 14.41
N PRO A 796 55.80 16.20 14.22
CA PRO A 796 55.97 17.64 14.22
C PRO A 796 55.12 18.29 13.11
N ALA A 797 54.52 19.44 13.42
CA ALA A 797 53.70 20.21 12.49
C ALA A 797 54.48 20.55 11.20
N PRO A 798 53.84 20.51 10.01
CA PRO A 798 54.46 21.04 8.80
C PRO A 798 54.71 22.55 8.97
N PRO A 799 55.81 23.09 8.41
CA PRO A 799 56.13 24.51 8.54
C PRO A 799 55.04 25.39 7.90
N SER A 800 54.73 26.50 8.56
CA SER A 800 53.73 27.50 8.15
C SER A 800 53.97 28.03 6.73
N PRO A 801 52.93 28.26 5.92
CA PRO A 801 53.08 28.92 4.63
C PRO A 801 53.50 30.39 4.82
N SER A 802 54.51 30.82 4.05
CA SER A 802 54.97 32.21 3.96
C SER A 802 53.87 33.14 3.39
N PRO A 803 53.82 34.42 3.81
CA PRO A 803 52.79 35.35 3.35
C PRO A 803 52.97 35.72 1.87
N PRO A 804 51.89 36.12 1.17
CA PRO A 804 51.93 36.40 -0.27
C PRO A 804 52.60 37.77 -0.55
N HIS A 805 53.50 37.80 -1.54
CA HIS A 805 53.91 39.04 -2.19
C HIS A 805 52.94 39.37 -3.35
N PRO A 806 52.53 40.65 -3.52
CA PRO A 806 51.70 41.11 -4.63
C PRO A 806 52.55 41.67 -5.79
N PRO A 807 52.01 41.91 -6.99
CA PRO A 807 50.78 41.40 -7.61
C PRO A 807 51.03 40.26 -8.62
#